data_AF-A0A4Y9XSZ8-F1
#
_entry.id   AF-A0A4Y9XSZ8-F1
#
_cell.length_a   1.000
_cell.length_b   1.000
_cell.length_c   1.000
_cell.angle_alpha   90.00
_cell.angle_beta   90.00
_cell.angle_gamma   90.00
#
_symmetry.space_group_name_H-M   'P 1'
#
loop_
_entity.id
_entity.type
_entity.pdbx_description
1 polymer ?
#
loop_
_entity_poly.entity_id
_entity_poly.type
_entity_poly.pdbx_seq_one_letter_code
_entity_poly.pdbx_strand_id
1 'polypeptide(L)'
;MAIISEKSEKKGEFTGWAEDSMPEAPPAYAPPPGHPSQPSNPSNQPDGYPDEKGQSSSLADPYYSPPPHSPYASGSSPYPPGPDYAGPSQPQSPPQGFYPSPSGFSQGDSPNPDYPQTDMQAQLSVAASKAAPRLFSRASPPNFSVATHRSRCLAQLRSKGNGLEKYIYLNGLKERDHSLFYSLLYENMPVCPATLIAYAPCVALLIHSPAFQEMVPILYTPTVGDACQNYSHIWRRPEGMYVSIGDKGRIREVLSTWPNLREARIAVVTDGSRILGLGDLGANGLPISIGKLDLYIAGAGIRPTSTVPICLDLGTNTEKYLNDPHVTSAYAVRVRMRRRYVVLPILTALPLFMPITCQMDEFMTEFMEAMREVFPNLLVQFEDFSTDNAFKYLDRFRNQYKCFNDDIQGTGAVVLSGFLNAARISSQASGRPLSEHRILFFGAGSAGIGVAKQLLSFFKFLGMSEAEAKKQIWTVDSKGLITADRKGLQEHKKFFARTDYEGQQPLTNLVDIINHVKPTALLGLSTLRNAFTKEVVDAMVAHNPRPILFPLSNPVALCEIDYEDAIEWTDGKVIFASGSPYRSITREQETFEPGQGNNMYVFPGIGLGSLLSKASRVTDTMIEQASIALAGSLEKDEHAAGLVYPRLDRIRDISARIALAVIRAAQNAYVDNAPALRHVTDNTLLAYIKEQMWNPPENGPASLLSTELDTKPKPPYLLEPEAEVSGHIIFSLFCLYLYLAARISLHYLRAGTSTRIYDSFHRSRCFSFLFPLFLFRSSSSDI
;
A
#
# COMPACT_ATOMS: atom_id res chain seq x y z
N MET A 1 59.23 33.42 18.08
CA MET A 1 59.49 34.51 17.13
C MET A 1 59.48 33.87 15.75
N ALA A 2 58.38 34.00 15.02
CA ALA A 2 58.20 35.04 13.98
C ALA A 2 58.86 34.59 12.66
N ILE A 3 58.30 34.65 11.46
CA ILE A 3 57.11 35.28 10.87
C ILE A 3 57.03 34.66 9.43
N ILE A 4 55.91 34.04 9.03
CA ILE A 4 54.88 34.50 8.05
C ILE A 4 55.21 34.27 6.55
N SER A 5 54.15 33.81 5.86
CA SER A 5 53.74 33.96 4.44
C SER A 5 53.80 32.65 3.66
N GLU A 6 52.75 32.13 2.99
CA GLU A 6 51.47 32.71 2.59
C GLU A 6 50.49 31.59 2.17
N LYS A 7 49.19 31.90 2.21
CA LYS A 7 48.06 31.03 1.86
C LYS A 7 47.99 30.76 0.34
N SER A 8 47.47 29.59 -0.04
CA SER A 8 46.60 29.50 -1.22
C SER A 8 45.42 28.56 -0.94
N GLU A 9 44.23 29.08 -1.20
CA GLU A 9 42.94 28.44 -1.10
C GLU A 9 42.81 27.32 -2.14
N LYS A 10 42.25 26.17 -1.74
CA LYS A 10 41.49 25.31 -2.65
C LYS A 10 40.16 24.97 -2.02
N LYS A 11 39.12 25.62 -2.55
CA LYS A 11 37.72 25.20 -2.46
C LYS A 11 37.61 23.75 -2.94
N GLY A 12 37.12 22.86 -2.10
CA GLY A 12 36.68 21.53 -2.51
C GLY A 12 35.25 21.61 -3.03
N GLU A 13 35.08 21.78 -4.34
CA GLU A 13 33.84 21.48 -5.03
C GLU A 13 33.69 19.95 -5.10
N PHE A 14 32.80 19.39 -4.28
CA PHE A 14 32.38 17.99 -4.40
C PHE A 14 31.22 17.92 -5.39
N THR A 15 31.54 17.62 -6.65
CA THR A 15 30.58 17.37 -7.72
C THR A 15 30.48 15.86 -7.98
N GLY A 16 29.26 15.35 -8.13
CA GLY A 16 29.00 14.12 -8.88
C GLY A 16 28.79 12.83 -8.08
N TRP A 17 27.56 12.59 -7.64
CA TRP A 17 26.99 11.24 -7.80
C TRP A 17 26.42 11.20 -9.22
N ALA A 18 27.28 10.88 -10.19
CA ALA A 18 26.89 10.57 -11.56
C ALA A 18 26.63 9.05 -11.68
N GLU A 19 25.80 8.68 -12.66
CA GLU A 19 25.15 7.38 -12.87
C GLU A 19 26.05 6.14 -13.05
N ASP A 20 27.35 6.16 -12.77
CA ASP A 20 28.29 5.05 -13.07
C ASP A 20 29.24 4.63 -11.93
N SER A 21 28.95 4.97 -10.67
CA SER A 21 29.78 4.49 -9.54
C SER A 21 28.93 3.86 -8.44
N MET A 22 28.59 2.58 -8.62
CA MET A 22 28.39 1.71 -7.47
C MET A 22 29.72 1.60 -6.72
N PRO A 23 29.77 1.70 -5.38
CA PRO A 23 30.98 1.41 -4.65
C PRO A 23 31.38 -0.05 -4.92
N GLU A 24 32.63 -0.28 -5.34
CA GLU A 24 33.18 -1.63 -5.46
C GLU A 24 32.96 -2.39 -4.15
N ALA A 25 32.44 -3.61 -4.27
CA ALA A 25 32.26 -4.51 -3.15
C ALA A 25 33.59 -4.71 -2.40
N PRO A 26 33.61 -4.71 -1.06
CA PRO A 26 34.80 -5.13 -0.33
C PRO A 26 35.17 -6.56 -0.75
N PRO A 27 36.47 -6.90 -0.82
CA PRO A 27 36.90 -8.20 -1.32
C PRO A 27 36.35 -9.34 -0.47
N ALA A 28 36.12 -10.47 -1.14
CA ALA A 28 35.44 -11.65 -0.65
C ALA A 28 35.94 -12.17 0.72
N TYR A 29 34.97 -12.56 1.54
CA TYR A 29 35.01 -13.68 2.50
C TYR A 29 36.31 -13.82 3.33
N ALA A 30 36.36 -13.16 4.49
CA ALA A 30 37.21 -13.60 5.60
C ALA A 30 36.37 -14.48 6.54
N PRO A 31 36.76 -15.74 6.82
CA PRO A 31 36.06 -16.58 7.79
C PRO A 31 36.24 -16.00 9.21
N PRO A 32 35.25 -16.15 10.11
CA PRO A 32 35.35 -15.62 11.47
C PRO A 32 36.43 -16.34 12.29
N PRO A 33 37.14 -15.65 13.19
CA PRO A 33 38.03 -16.30 14.16
C PRO A 33 37.23 -17.18 15.12
N GLY A 34 37.73 -18.39 15.37
CA GLY A 34 37.08 -19.42 16.18
C GLY A 34 36.77 -18.94 17.61
N HIS A 35 35.58 -19.29 18.09
CA HIS A 35 35.17 -19.04 19.47
C HIS A 35 36.11 -19.73 20.47
N PRO A 36 36.60 -19.03 21.51
CA PRO A 36 37.19 -19.69 22.66
C PRO A 36 36.08 -20.34 23.52
N SER A 37 36.31 -21.60 23.84
CA SER A 37 35.51 -22.46 24.72
C SER A 37 35.28 -21.83 26.09
N GLN A 38 34.01 -21.73 26.52
CA GLN A 38 33.67 -21.50 27.93
C GLN A 38 33.47 -22.84 28.67
N PRO A 39 33.92 -22.94 29.93
CA PRO A 39 33.87 -24.17 30.69
C PRO A 39 32.49 -24.43 31.30
N SER A 40 32.18 -25.72 31.38
CA SER A 40 31.06 -26.37 32.06
C SER A 40 30.89 -25.96 33.52
N ASN A 41 29.64 -25.81 33.98
CA ASN A 41 29.30 -25.92 35.39
C ASN A 41 28.11 -26.88 35.60
N PRO A 42 28.18 -27.85 36.52
CA PRO A 42 27.18 -28.92 36.67
C PRO A 42 26.17 -28.67 37.80
N SER A 43 24.98 -29.28 37.60
CA SER A 43 24.14 -30.01 38.57
C SER A 43 23.57 -29.36 39.86
N ASN A 44 22.24 -29.54 39.97
CA ASN A 44 21.42 -29.97 41.12
C ASN A 44 21.03 -28.99 42.27
N GLN A 45 19.70 -28.74 42.31
CA GLN A 45 18.72 -28.76 43.42
C GLN A 45 19.16 -29.23 44.84
N PRO A 46 18.27 -29.14 45.85
CA PRO A 46 17.67 -27.98 46.55
C PRO A 46 18.02 -28.06 48.07
N ASP A 47 17.62 -27.12 48.92
CA ASP A 47 17.24 -27.39 50.34
C ASP A 47 17.08 -26.11 51.19
N GLY A 48 16.07 -26.13 52.06
CA GLY A 48 16.24 -25.78 53.47
C GLY A 48 15.98 -24.33 53.92
N TYR A 49 14.79 -24.08 54.46
CA TYR A 49 14.57 -23.08 55.53
C TYR A 49 15.34 -23.50 56.81
N PRO A 50 15.75 -22.55 57.69
CA PRO A 50 14.90 -22.25 58.86
C PRO A 50 14.92 -20.79 59.37
N ASP A 51 13.92 -20.52 60.22
CA ASP A 51 13.64 -19.34 61.06
C ASP A 51 14.83 -18.82 61.88
N GLU A 52 14.87 -17.50 62.15
CA GLU A 52 14.75 -16.98 63.52
C GLU A 52 14.52 -15.45 63.63
N LYS A 53 13.93 -15.10 64.76
CA LYS A 53 13.30 -13.85 65.21
C LYS A 53 14.28 -12.71 65.52
N GLY A 54 13.78 -11.46 65.48
CA GLY A 54 14.21 -10.45 66.47
C GLY A 54 14.16 -8.97 66.08
N GLN A 55 13.14 -8.26 66.58
CA GLN A 55 13.13 -6.88 67.10
C GLN A 55 13.40 -5.67 66.15
N SER A 56 12.40 -4.78 66.01
CA SER A 56 12.38 -3.47 66.71
C SER A 56 11.11 -2.64 66.40
N SER A 57 10.39 -2.26 67.46
CA SER A 57 9.57 -1.03 67.63
C SER A 57 10.48 0.23 67.59
N SER A 58 10.12 1.48 67.30
CA SER A 58 8.84 2.21 67.12
C SER A 58 9.12 3.70 66.79
N LEU A 59 8.06 4.42 66.32
CA LEU A 59 7.81 5.89 66.32
C LEU A 59 8.25 6.66 65.04
N ALA A 60 7.30 7.03 64.16
CA ALA A 60 6.34 8.19 64.20
C ALA A 60 7.06 9.49 63.78
N ASP A 61 6.60 10.37 62.89
CA ASP A 61 5.35 10.72 62.16
C ASP A 61 5.79 11.92 61.23
N PRO A 62 5.00 12.89 60.70
CA PRO A 62 3.56 12.99 60.39
C PRO A 62 3.27 13.72 59.02
N TYR A 63 1.98 14.02 58.80
CA TYR A 63 1.37 15.02 57.89
C TYR A 63 0.70 14.53 56.61
N TYR A 64 -0.44 13.85 56.84
CA TYR A 64 -1.67 14.07 56.06
C TYR A 64 -2.43 15.26 56.66
N SER A 65 -2.91 16.18 55.83
CA SER A 65 -3.91 17.19 56.20
C SER A 65 -4.72 17.60 54.95
N PRO A 66 -6.06 17.53 54.97
CA PRO A 66 -6.92 18.07 53.92
C PRO A 66 -7.39 19.48 54.27
N PRO A 67 -7.67 20.34 53.27
CA PRO A 67 -8.83 21.26 53.41
C PRO A 67 -9.44 21.68 52.04
N PRO A 68 -10.50 22.53 51.98
CA PRO A 68 -11.64 22.70 52.89
C PRO A 68 -13.01 22.81 52.16
N HIS A 69 -14.10 22.76 52.93
CA HIS A 69 -15.45 23.18 52.55
C HIS A 69 -15.58 24.72 52.56
N SER A 70 -16.39 25.28 51.63
CA SER A 70 -17.14 26.54 51.82
C SER A 70 -18.20 26.78 50.72
N PRO A 71 -19.17 27.68 50.93
CA PRO A 71 -20.60 27.46 50.65
C PRO A 71 -21.11 28.31 49.48
N TYR A 72 -22.28 28.03 48.92
CA TYR A 72 -23.23 29.06 48.43
C TYR A 72 -24.57 28.39 48.07
N ALA A 73 -25.64 29.08 48.46
CA ALA A 73 -27.02 28.71 48.32
C ALA A 73 -27.61 29.11 46.95
N SER A 74 -28.75 28.48 46.63
CA SER A 74 -29.93 29.02 45.92
C SER A 74 -29.77 29.58 44.49
N GLY A 75 -30.51 28.99 43.54
CA GLY A 75 -30.78 29.63 42.23
C GLY A 75 -31.43 28.72 41.18
N SER A 76 -32.71 28.39 41.38
CA SER A 76 -33.76 28.26 40.34
C SER A 76 -33.42 27.80 38.92
N SER A 77 -33.88 26.60 38.57
CA SER A 77 -34.18 26.19 37.17
C SER A 77 -35.66 26.45 36.87
N PRO A 78 -36.04 27.13 35.77
CA PRO A 78 -37.43 27.30 35.37
C PRO A 78 -37.80 26.32 34.25
N TYR A 79 -38.87 25.54 34.41
CA TYR A 79 -39.90 25.17 33.40
C TYR A 79 -40.87 24.16 34.07
N PRO A 80 -42.17 24.16 33.71
CA PRO A 80 -43.28 24.02 34.65
C PRO A 80 -43.89 22.60 34.65
N PRO A 81 -44.75 22.29 35.64
CA PRO A 81 -45.36 20.97 35.78
C PRO A 81 -46.54 20.79 34.80
N GLY A 82 -46.75 19.55 34.37
CA GLY A 82 -47.95 19.16 33.61
C GLY A 82 -49.20 19.07 34.49
N PRO A 83 -50.37 18.73 33.91
CA PRO A 83 -51.51 18.27 34.69
C PRO A 83 -51.71 16.75 34.58
N ASP A 84 -52.04 16.17 35.72
CA ASP A 84 -52.53 14.82 35.97
C ASP A 84 -53.87 14.52 35.24
N TYR A 85 -54.08 13.27 34.81
CA TYR A 85 -54.96 12.29 35.51
C TYR A 85 -55.23 11.01 34.70
N ALA A 86 -55.40 9.92 35.47
CA ALA A 86 -56.10 8.65 35.22
C ALA A 86 -55.27 7.42 34.75
N GLY A 87 -54.94 6.55 35.72
CA GLY A 87 -54.94 5.09 35.52
C GLY A 87 -56.19 4.46 36.16
N PRO A 88 -56.34 3.11 36.25
CA PRO A 88 -55.51 2.04 35.69
C PRO A 88 -56.32 0.93 34.93
N SER A 89 -55.62 0.07 34.19
CA SER A 89 -56.00 -1.34 34.02
C SER A 89 -54.74 -2.21 33.79
N GLN A 90 -54.68 -3.33 34.52
CA GLN A 90 -53.55 -4.27 34.68
C GLN A 90 -53.59 -5.41 33.61
N PRO A 91 -52.56 -6.30 33.52
CA PRO A 91 -51.77 -6.52 32.32
C PRO A 91 -52.02 -7.85 31.58
N GLN A 92 -51.53 -7.96 30.35
CA GLN A 92 -51.34 -9.23 29.65
C GLN A 92 -49.86 -9.41 29.24
N SER A 93 -49.36 -10.62 29.52
CA SER A 93 -47.97 -11.09 29.42
C SER A 93 -47.47 -11.27 27.96
N PRO A 94 -46.15 -11.21 27.71
CA PRO A 94 -45.56 -11.38 26.38
C PRO A 94 -45.29 -12.85 26.03
N PRO A 95 -45.23 -13.22 24.74
CA PRO A 95 -44.94 -14.60 24.30
C PRO A 95 -43.43 -14.91 24.32
N GLN A 96 -43.11 -16.09 24.87
CA GLN A 96 -41.77 -16.67 24.98
C GLN A 96 -41.26 -17.22 23.63
N GLY A 97 -40.04 -16.84 23.25
CA GLY A 97 -39.26 -17.44 22.16
C GLY A 97 -38.30 -18.51 22.69
N PHE A 98 -38.26 -19.64 21.98
CA PHE A 98 -37.47 -20.82 22.30
C PHE A 98 -35.95 -20.61 22.13
N TYR A 99 -35.19 -20.98 23.15
CA TYR A 99 -33.75 -21.30 23.09
C TYR A 99 -33.57 -22.81 23.29
N PRO A 100 -32.66 -23.49 22.58
CA PRO A 100 -32.13 -24.77 23.04
C PRO A 100 -30.68 -24.62 23.54
N SER A 101 -30.45 -25.13 24.75
CA SER A 101 -29.13 -25.43 25.34
C SER A 101 -28.99 -26.95 25.57
N PRO A 102 -27.76 -27.47 25.74
CA PRO A 102 -27.35 -28.82 25.32
C PRO A 102 -27.13 -29.83 26.46
N SER A 103 -27.15 -31.14 26.13
CA SER A 103 -26.55 -32.34 26.79
C SER A 103 -27.46 -33.56 26.49
N GLY A 104 -27.06 -34.83 26.41
CA GLY A 104 -25.83 -35.58 26.66
C GLY A 104 -26.12 -37.08 26.36
N PHE A 105 -25.07 -37.91 26.37
CA PHE A 105 -25.04 -39.36 26.08
C PHE A 105 -26.07 -40.25 26.82
N SER A 106 -26.56 -41.32 26.16
CA SER A 106 -26.63 -42.69 26.74
C SER A 106 -26.87 -43.78 25.66
N GLN A 107 -26.34 -44.98 25.91
CA GLN A 107 -26.38 -46.20 25.10
C GLN A 107 -27.63 -47.05 25.37
N GLY A 108 -27.99 -47.90 24.39
CA GLY A 108 -28.53 -49.26 24.61
C GLY A 108 -30.04 -49.47 24.46
N ASP A 109 -30.48 -49.95 23.29
CA ASP A 109 -31.12 -51.28 23.12
C ASP A 109 -31.82 -51.41 21.75
N SER A 110 -31.66 -52.58 21.13
CA SER A 110 -32.16 -53.01 19.80
C SER A 110 -33.46 -53.83 19.92
N PRO A 111 -33.99 -54.46 18.86
CA PRO A 111 -34.47 -53.95 17.58
C PRO A 111 -35.92 -54.42 17.27
N ASN A 112 -36.58 -53.88 16.24
CA ASN A 112 -37.65 -54.61 15.56
C ASN A 112 -37.54 -54.43 14.04
N PRO A 113 -37.72 -55.50 13.24
CA PRO A 113 -37.38 -55.57 11.83
C PRO A 113 -38.59 -55.25 10.94
N ASP A 114 -38.34 -54.82 9.72
CA ASP A 114 -39.08 -55.21 8.50
C ASP A 114 -38.66 -54.27 7.37
N TYR A 115 -37.82 -54.75 6.47
CA TYR A 115 -38.03 -54.81 5.01
C TYR A 115 -36.72 -55.21 4.30
N PRO A 116 -36.77 -56.06 3.26
CA PRO A 116 -35.64 -56.89 2.85
C PRO A 116 -34.72 -56.23 1.83
N GLN A 117 -33.41 -56.44 2.04
CA GLN A 117 -32.39 -56.38 0.99
C GLN A 117 -32.49 -57.63 0.11
N THR A 118 -32.45 -57.45 -1.21
CA THR A 118 -31.93 -58.47 -2.13
C THR A 118 -30.98 -57.81 -3.11
N ASP A 119 -29.82 -58.43 -3.21
CA ASP A 119 -28.66 -58.00 -3.97
C ASP A 119 -28.54 -58.85 -5.25
N MET A 120 -28.07 -58.19 -6.30
CA MET A 120 -27.22 -58.69 -7.39
C MET A 120 -27.67 -59.74 -8.45
N GLN A 121 -27.30 -59.37 -9.69
CA GLN A 121 -26.90 -60.18 -10.87
C GLN A 121 -27.98 -60.78 -11.80
N ALA A 122 -28.15 -60.20 -13.00
CA ALA A 122 -27.46 -60.65 -14.23
C ALA A 122 -28.16 -60.20 -15.53
N GLN A 123 -27.35 -59.69 -16.47
CA GLN A 123 -27.46 -59.76 -17.94
C GLN A 123 -28.41 -58.82 -18.72
N LEU A 124 -27.82 -57.70 -19.15
CA LEU A 124 -27.62 -57.27 -20.55
C LEU A 124 -28.65 -57.73 -21.60
N SER A 125 -29.35 -56.78 -22.21
CA SER A 125 -29.36 -56.68 -23.68
C SER A 125 -29.49 -55.23 -24.16
N VAL A 126 -28.82 -55.01 -25.28
CA VAL A 126 -28.41 -53.76 -25.90
C VAL A 126 -29.56 -53.13 -26.70
N ALA A 127 -29.48 -51.80 -26.85
CA ALA A 127 -30.15 -50.95 -27.84
C ALA A 127 -31.57 -50.42 -27.51
N ALA A 128 -31.58 -49.23 -26.90
CA ALA A 128 -32.42 -48.14 -27.40
C ALA A 128 -31.84 -46.79 -26.94
N SER A 129 -30.97 -46.25 -27.78
CA SER A 129 -30.61 -44.84 -27.80
C SER A 129 -31.87 -43.98 -27.89
N LYS A 130 -32.13 -43.15 -26.88
CA LYS A 130 -32.56 -41.74 -27.00
C LYS A 130 -32.78 -41.12 -25.62
N ALA A 131 -32.23 -39.92 -25.46
CA ALA A 131 -32.44 -38.97 -24.37
C ALA A 131 -31.77 -39.30 -23.01
N ALA A 132 -30.44 -39.33 -22.98
CA ALA A 132 -29.74 -38.80 -21.81
C ALA A 132 -29.93 -37.27 -21.79
N PRO A 133 -30.39 -36.65 -20.69
CA PRO A 133 -30.41 -35.21 -20.61
C PRO A 133 -28.97 -34.73 -20.77
N ARG A 134 -28.71 -33.97 -21.84
CA ARG A 134 -27.47 -33.22 -21.96
C ARG A 134 -27.47 -32.27 -20.76
N LEU A 135 -26.75 -32.66 -19.70
CA LEU A 135 -26.10 -31.73 -18.81
C LEU A 135 -25.31 -30.81 -19.74
N PHE A 136 -25.90 -29.67 -20.10
CA PHE A 136 -25.14 -28.52 -20.52
C PHE A 136 -24.26 -28.23 -19.32
N SER A 137 -23.05 -28.81 -19.33
CA SER A 137 -21.99 -28.47 -18.41
C SER A 137 -21.87 -26.94 -18.38
N ARG A 138 -21.38 -26.40 -17.27
CA ARG A 138 -21.05 -24.98 -17.05
C ARG A 138 -19.99 -24.43 -18.03
N ALA A 139 -20.06 -24.78 -19.32
CA ALA A 139 -19.15 -24.38 -20.35
C ALA A 139 -19.49 -22.95 -20.81
N SER A 140 -18.44 -22.18 -21.01
CA SER A 140 -18.49 -20.84 -21.60
C SER A 140 -19.31 -20.83 -22.90
N PRO A 141 -19.91 -19.69 -23.28
CA PRO A 141 -20.61 -19.57 -24.55
C PRO A 141 -19.76 -20.10 -25.71
N PRO A 142 -20.36 -20.76 -26.72
CA PRO A 142 -19.61 -21.38 -27.82
C PRO A 142 -18.72 -20.41 -28.61
N ASN A 143 -18.96 -19.10 -28.52
CA ASN A 143 -18.14 -18.03 -29.07
C ASN A 143 -17.61 -17.09 -27.97
N PHE A 144 -16.93 -17.63 -26.96
CA PHE A 144 -16.33 -16.83 -25.89
C PHE A 144 -14.96 -16.28 -26.30
N SER A 145 -14.90 -14.98 -26.59
CA SER A 145 -13.64 -14.24 -26.78
C SER A 145 -13.22 -13.59 -25.46
N VAL A 146 -12.01 -13.91 -24.99
CA VAL A 146 -11.41 -13.30 -23.78
C VAL A 146 -11.31 -11.78 -23.95
N ALA A 147 -10.88 -11.30 -25.11
CA ALA A 147 -10.80 -9.86 -25.41
C ALA A 147 -12.17 -9.18 -25.37
N THR A 148 -13.21 -9.81 -25.92
CA THR A 148 -14.59 -9.30 -25.84
C THR A 148 -15.11 -9.33 -24.41
N HIS A 149 -14.79 -10.37 -23.64
CA HIS A 149 -15.19 -10.45 -22.24
C HIS A 149 -14.51 -9.37 -21.39
N ARG A 150 -13.21 -9.10 -21.60
CA ARG A 150 -12.46 -8.00 -20.99
C ARG A 150 -13.11 -6.66 -21.28
N SER A 151 -13.36 -6.36 -22.55
CA SER A 151 -14.03 -5.11 -22.97
C SER A 151 -15.41 -4.95 -22.31
N ARG A 152 -16.20 -6.02 -22.24
CA ARG A 152 -17.49 -6.04 -21.53
C ARG A 152 -17.34 -5.74 -20.04
N CYS A 153 -16.32 -6.29 -19.38
CA CYS A 153 -16.07 -6.04 -17.96
C CYS A 153 -15.65 -4.59 -17.69
N LEU A 154 -14.78 -4.02 -18.54
CA LEU A 154 -14.41 -2.60 -18.45
C LEU A 154 -15.61 -1.68 -18.68
N ALA A 155 -16.47 -1.98 -19.66
CA ALA A 155 -17.68 -1.22 -19.90
C ALA A 155 -18.63 -1.25 -18.68
N GLN A 156 -18.79 -2.41 -18.03
CA GLN A 156 -19.59 -2.55 -16.81
C GLN A 156 -18.97 -1.84 -15.59
N LEU A 157 -17.65 -1.82 -15.47
CA LEU A 157 -16.95 -1.06 -14.44
C LEU A 157 -17.21 0.45 -14.63
N ARG A 158 -17.04 0.94 -15.85
CA ARG A 158 -17.24 2.36 -16.21
C ARG A 158 -18.69 2.81 -16.11
N SER A 159 -19.65 1.89 -16.23
CA SER A 159 -21.07 2.19 -16.08
C SER A 159 -21.53 2.38 -14.63
N LYS A 160 -20.67 2.16 -13.62
CA LYS A 160 -21.02 2.35 -12.20
C LYS A 160 -20.92 3.81 -11.81
N GLY A 161 -21.88 4.28 -11.02
CA GLY A 161 -22.06 5.70 -10.74
C GLY A 161 -21.09 6.28 -9.69
N ASN A 162 -20.56 5.44 -8.81
CA ASN A 162 -19.65 5.88 -7.74
C ASN A 162 -18.54 4.85 -7.45
N GLY A 163 -17.53 5.25 -6.66
CA GLY A 163 -16.40 4.41 -6.30
C GLY A 163 -16.80 3.12 -5.59
N LEU A 164 -17.72 3.19 -4.63
CA LEU A 164 -18.19 2.02 -3.88
C LEU A 164 -18.83 0.96 -4.78
N GLU A 165 -19.69 1.36 -5.73
CA GLU A 165 -20.26 0.43 -6.72
C GLU A 165 -19.20 -0.20 -7.62
N LYS A 166 -18.18 0.58 -8.01
CA LYS A 166 -17.03 0.05 -8.76
C LYS A 166 -16.25 -0.96 -7.94
N TYR A 167 -15.97 -0.67 -6.67
CA TYR A 167 -15.31 -1.59 -5.74
C TYR A 167 -16.10 -2.90 -5.61
N ILE A 168 -17.40 -2.80 -5.36
CA ILE A 168 -18.32 -3.94 -5.26
C ILE A 168 -18.33 -4.77 -6.56
N TYR A 169 -18.29 -4.12 -7.72
CA TYR A 169 -18.21 -4.81 -9.01
C TYR A 169 -16.89 -5.55 -9.18
N LEU A 170 -15.78 -4.89 -8.91
CA LEU A 170 -14.42 -5.44 -9.01
C LEU A 170 -14.23 -6.62 -8.07
N ASN A 171 -14.67 -6.51 -6.83
CA ASN A 171 -14.60 -7.61 -5.87
C ASN A 171 -15.43 -8.82 -6.32
N GLY A 172 -16.64 -8.55 -6.83
CA GLY A 172 -17.47 -9.61 -7.42
C GLY A 172 -16.84 -10.23 -8.68
N LEU A 173 -16.05 -9.48 -9.46
CA LEU A 173 -15.32 -10.02 -10.59
C LEU A 173 -14.17 -10.91 -10.13
N LYS A 174 -13.38 -10.45 -9.15
CA LYS A 174 -12.29 -11.19 -8.52
C LYS A 174 -12.75 -12.56 -8.00
N GLU A 175 -13.90 -12.62 -7.35
CA GLU A 175 -14.50 -13.87 -6.86
C GLU A 175 -14.90 -14.84 -7.99
N ARG A 176 -15.35 -14.34 -9.13
CA ARG A 176 -15.88 -15.16 -10.23
C ARG A 176 -14.80 -15.60 -11.22
N ASP A 177 -13.86 -14.69 -11.50
CA ASP A 177 -12.76 -14.88 -12.45
C ASP A 177 -11.54 -14.07 -11.98
N HIS A 178 -10.76 -14.70 -11.11
CA HIS A 178 -9.57 -14.11 -10.51
C HIS A 178 -8.49 -13.77 -11.55
N SER A 179 -8.39 -14.59 -12.59
CA SER A 179 -7.43 -14.39 -13.69
C SER A 179 -7.81 -13.16 -14.51
N LEU A 180 -9.10 -13.01 -14.84
CA LEU A 180 -9.59 -11.83 -15.55
C LEU A 180 -9.47 -10.56 -14.71
N PHE A 181 -9.74 -10.63 -13.40
CA PHE A 181 -9.57 -9.50 -12.50
C PHE A 181 -8.14 -8.94 -12.55
N TYR A 182 -7.12 -9.79 -12.37
CA TYR A 182 -5.74 -9.32 -12.45
C TYR A 182 -5.24 -9.07 -13.87
N SER A 183 -5.79 -9.74 -14.89
CA SER A 183 -5.54 -9.38 -16.30
C SER A 183 -6.03 -7.97 -16.58
N LEU A 184 -7.21 -7.57 -16.10
CA LEU A 184 -7.68 -6.19 -16.19
C LEU A 184 -6.80 -5.24 -15.39
N LEU A 185 -6.36 -5.62 -14.20
CA LEU A 185 -5.46 -4.76 -13.41
C LEU A 185 -4.09 -4.60 -14.08
N TYR A 186 -3.57 -5.67 -14.69
CA TYR A 186 -2.23 -5.73 -15.28
C TYR A 186 -2.16 -5.12 -16.68
N GLU A 187 -3.05 -5.47 -17.61
CA GLU A 187 -3.02 -4.99 -19.00
C GLU A 187 -3.33 -3.50 -19.11
N ASN A 188 -3.90 -2.93 -18.07
CA ASN A 188 -4.09 -1.50 -17.99
C ASN A 188 -2.93 -0.77 -17.30
N MET A 189 -1.90 -1.48 -16.83
CA MET A 189 -0.58 -0.89 -16.55
C MET A 189 0.12 -0.67 -17.89
N PRO A 190 0.71 0.51 -18.15
CA PRO A 190 1.60 0.67 -19.28
C PRO A 190 2.74 -0.33 -19.19
N VAL A 191 2.86 -1.16 -20.22
CA VAL A 191 3.95 -2.15 -20.30
C VAL A 191 5.23 -1.39 -20.60
N CYS A 192 6.29 -1.64 -19.81
CA CYS A 192 7.61 -1.10 -20.10
C CYS A 192 8.03 -1.52 -21.53
N PRO A 193 8.48 -0.59 -22.40
CA PRO A 193 8.80 -0.89 -23.80
C PRO A 193 9.81 -2.02 -24.00
N ALA A 194 10.65 -2.28 -23.00
CA ALA A 194 11.69 -3.31 -23.05
C ALA A 194 11.16 -4.73 -23.36
N THR A 195 9.92 -5.05 -23.00
CA THR A 195 9.32 -6.38 -23.27
C THR A 195 8.62 -6.44 -24.63
N LEU A 196 8.22 -5.31 -25.21
CA LEU A 196 7.49 -5.21 -26.48
C LEU A 196 8.40 -5.05 -27.70
N ILE A 197 9.66 -4.66 -27.53
CA ILE A 197 10.62 -4.50 -28.63
C ILE A 197 10.93 -5.84 -29.34
N ALA A 198 10.64 -6.99 -28.73
CA ALA A 198 10.80 -8.30 -29.36
C ALA A 198 9.68 -8.66 -30.37
N TYR A 199 8.50 -8.02 -30.31
CA TYR A 199 7.35 -8.38 -31.14
C TYR A 199 6.59 -7.12 -31.59
N ALA A 200 6.81 -6.70 -32.84
CA ALA A 200 6.07 -5.67 -33.59
C ALA A 200 6.32 -4.18 -33.20
N PRO A 201 7.25 -3.48 -33.89
CA PRO A 201 7.56 -2.06 -33.64
C PRO A 201 6.45 -1.06 -34.02
N CYS A 202 5.32 -1.50 -34.58
CA CYS A 202 4.26 -0.60 -35.07
C CYS A 202 3.08 -0.38 -34.11
N VAL A 203 3.04 -1.02 -32.94
CA VAL A 203 1.89 -0.92 -31.99
C VAL A 203 2.21 -0.04 -30.76
N ALA A 204 3.47 0.34 -30.55
CA ALA A 204 3.92 1.06 -29.35
C ALA A 204 3.40 2.52 -29.23
N LEU A 205 2.74 3.07 -30.25
CA LEU A 205 2.36 4.48 -30.30
C LEU A 205 0.94 4.81 -29.77
N LEU A 206 0.16 3.82 -29.30
CA LEU A 206 -1.27 4.05 -28.95
C LEU A 206 -1.80 3.36 -27.68
N ILE A 207 -0.96 2.79 -26.81
CA ILE A 207 -1.44 2.11 -25.59
C ILE A 207 -0.83 2.74 -24.33
N HIS A 208 -1.14 4.02 -24.11
CA HIS A 208 -1.32 4.47 -22.72
C HIS A 208 -2.75 4.06 -22.35
N SER A 209 -2.94 2.87 -21.76
CA SER A 209 -4.27 2.56 -21.22
C SER A 209 -4.38 3.25 -19.85
N PRO A 210 -5.24 4.27 -19.68
CA PRO A 210 -5.41 4.97 -18.40
C PRO A 210 -6.08 4.10 -17.32
N ALA A 211 -6.39 2.84 -17.60
CA ALA A 211 -7.25 2.03 -16.74
C ALA A 211 -6.57 1.44 -15.49
N PHE A 212 -5.24 1.33 -15.39
CA PHE A 212 -4.60 0.97 -14.12
C PHE A 212 -4.67 2.12 -13.13
N GLN A 213 -4.39 3.33 -13.60
CA GLN A 213 -4.62 4.57 -12.85
C GLN A 213 -6.12 4.75 -12.51
N GLU A 214 -7.03 4.19 -13.31
CA GLU A 214 -8.47 4.15 -13.01
C GLU A 214 -8.81 3.13 -11.89
N MET A 215 -8.18 1.95 -11.88
CA MET A 215 -8.51 0.84 -10.97
C MET A 215 -7.83 0.91 -9.61
N VAL A 216 -6.57 1.34 -9.52
CA VAL A 216 -5.83 1.41 -8.24
C VAL A 216 -6.56 2.26 -7.19
N PRO A 217 -7.08 3.47 -7.51
CA PRO A 217 -7.82 4.28 -6.53
C PRO A 217 -9.17 3.68 -6.11
N ILE A 218 -9.69 2.70 -6.88
CA ILE A 218 -10.91 1.95 -6.55
C ILE A 218 -10.58 0.81 -5.58
N LEU A 219 -9.50 0.07 -5.85
CA LEU A 219 -9.09 -1.09 -5.04
C LEU A 219 -8.41 -0.70 -3.72
N TYR A 220 -7.82 0.49 -3.67
CA TYR A 220 -7.18 1.04 -2.49
C TYR A 220 -7.66 2.48 -2.22
N THR A 221 -6.79 3.36 -1.76
CA THR A 221 -7.16 4.73 -1.41
C THR A 221 -7.56 5.55 -2.64
N PRO A 222 -8.66 6.33 -2.60
CA PRO A 222 -9.51 6.56 -1.42
C PRO A 222 -10.69 5.58 -1.25
N THR A 223 -11.12 4.86 -2.30
CA THR A 223 -12.40 4.11 -2.30
C THR A 223 -12.45 2.95 -1.31
N VAL A 224 -11.32 2.32 -0.99
CA VAL A 224 -11.28 1.27 0.04
C VAL A 224 -11.74 1.78 1.41
N GLY A 225 -11.56 3.07 1.70
CA GLY A 225 -12.09 3.70 2.91
C GLY A 225 -13.61 3.66 2.96
N ASP A 226 -14.27 4.01 1.85
CA ASP A 226 -15.73 3.91 1.71
C ASP A 226 -16.19 2.46 1.84
N ALA A 227 -15.43 1.53 1.25
CA ALA A 227 -15.70 0.09 1.36
C ALA A 227 -15.61 -0.38 2.81
N CYS A 228 -14.59 0.02 3.57
CA CYS A 228 -14.46 -0.27 5.00
C CYS A 228 -15.64 0.30 5.80
N GLN A 229 -16.01 1.57 5.59
CA GLN A 229 -17.12 2.18 6.33
C GLN A 229 -18.47 1.48 6.13
N ASN A 230 -18.65 0.84 4.97
CA ASN A 230 -19.87 0.14 4.59
C ASN A 230 -19.70 -1.39 4.58
N TYR A 231 -18.57 -1.92 5.07
CA TYR A 231 -18.19 -3.31 4.79
C TYR A 231 -19.20 -4.32 5.32
N SER A 232 -19.77 -4.09 6.50
CA SER A 232 -20.85 -4.91 7.08
C SER A 232 -22.10 -5.00 6.21
N HIS A 233 -22.39 -3.98 5.40
CA HIS A 233 -23.56 -3.93 4.50
C HIS A 233 -23.25 -4.46 3.09
N ILE A 234 -21.99 -4.35 2.66
CA ILE A 234 -21.55 -4.83 1.33
C ILE A 234 -20.89 -6.21 1.41
N TRP A 235 -20.85 -6.82 2.60
CA TRP A 235 -20.22 -8.11 2.85
C TRP A 235 -20.84 -9.20 1.96
N ARG A 236 -19.96 -10.01 1.37
CA ARG A 236 -20.35 -11.07 0.42
C ARG A 236 -19.72 -12.39 0.82
N ARG A 237 -18.59 -12.74 0.23
CA ARG A 237 -17.83 -13.93 0.59
C ARG A 237 -16.61 -13.54 1.43
N PRO A 238 -16.21 -14.39 2.39
CA PRO A 238 -14.99 -14.17 3.12
C PRO A 238 -13.78 -14.38 2.20
N GLU A 239 -13.01 -13.33 1.95
CA GLU A 239 -11.74 -13.37 1.21
C GLU A 239 -10.51 -13.46 2.12
N GLY A 240 -10.68 -13.13 3.41
CA GLY A 240 -9.61 -13.12 4.39
C GLY A 240 -10.01 -13.78 5.69
N MET A 241 -9.03 -13.88 6.58
CA MET A 241 -9.20 -14.46 7.91
C MET A 241 -9.52 -13.39 8.92
N TYR A 242 -10.31 -13.79 9.90
CA TYR A 242 -10.47 -13.04 11.12
C TYR A 242 -9.94 -13.87 12.28
N VAL A 243 -9.06 -13.28 13.09
CA VAL A 243 -8.60 -13.87 14.34
C VAL A 243 -9.08 -12.95 15.46
N SER A 244 -10.00 -13.44 16.28
CA SER A 244 -10.59 -12.65 17.36
C SER A 244 -9.78 -12.80 18.64
N ILE A 245 -9.85 -11.80 19.52
CA ILE A 245 -9.33 -11.92 20.89
C ILE A 245 -9.93 -13.11 21.65
N GLY A 246 -11.15 -13.55 21.29
CA GLY A 246 -11.78 -14.76 21.84
C GLY A 246 -11.14 -16.08 21.39
N ASP A 247 -10.28 -16.05 20.36
CA ASP A 247 -9.53 -17.20 19.86
C ASP A 247 -8.20 -17.40 20.61
N LYS A 248 -7.86 -16.51 21.56
CA LYS A 248 -6.68 -16.65 22.42
C LYS A 248 -6.64 -18.03 23.09
N GLY A 249 -5.51 -18.71 23.01
CA GLY A 249 -5.30 -20.10 23.40
C GLY A 249 -5.56 -21.12 22.29
N ARG A 250 -6.16 -20.70 21.16
CA ARG A 250 -6.44 -21.53 19.97
C ARG A 250 -6.09 -20.83 18.66
N ILE A 251 -5.28 -19.76 18.67
CA ILE A 251 -4.98 -18.99 17.44
C ILE A 251 -4.35 -19.88 16.38
N ARG A 252 -3.47 -20.80 16.78
CA ARG A 252 -2.84 -21.79 15.89
C ARG A 252 -3.86 -22.62 15.11
N GLU A 253 -4.94 -23.06 15.76
CA GLU A 253 -6.01 -23.83 15.13
C GLU A 253 -6.75 -22.98 14.10
N VAL A 254 -7.08 -21.74 14.46
CA VAL A 254 -7.74 -20.79 13.56
C VAL A 254 -6.89 -20.54 12.31
N LEU A 255 -5.60 -20.22 12.49
CA LEU A 255 -4.67 -19.99 11.39
C LEU A 255 -4.50 -21.21 10.49
N SER A 256 -4.54 -22.42 11.05
CA SER A 256 -4.41 -23.69 10.32
C SER A 256 -5.60 -23.99 9.40
N THR A 257 -6.71 -23.24 9.50
CA THR A 257 -7.87 -23.38 8.59
C THR A 257 -7.65 -22.77 7.21
N TRP A 258 -6.59 -21.96 7.02
CA TRP A 258 -6.33 -21.34 5.73
C TRP A 258 -5.99 -22.38 4.66
N PRO A 259 -6.65 -22.40 3.48
CA PRO A 259 -6.52 -23.51 2.54
C PRO A 259 -5.12 -23.66 1.93
N ASN A 260 -4.36 -22.56 1.80
CA ASN A 260 -3.09 -22.53 1.06
C ASN A 260 -1.85 -22.36 1.97
N LEU A 261 -1.81 -23.05 3.12
CA LEU A 261 -0.73 -22.91 4.13
C LEU A 261 0.68 -22.97 3.53
N ARG A 262 0.95 -23.94 2.66
CA ARG A 262 2.29 -24.17 2.08
C ARG A 262 2.70 -23.09 1.07
N GLU A 263 1.74 -22.50 0.38
CA GLU A 263 1.99 -21.48 -0.65
C GLU A 263 1.99 -20.06 -0.09
N ALA A 264 1.44 -19.85 1.10
CA ALA A 264 1.41 -18.56 1.77
C ALA A 264 2.82 -17.96 1.91
N ARG A 265 3.00 -16.72 1.45
CA ARG A 265 4.26 -15.98 1.48
C ARG A 265 4.11 -14.61 2.11
N ILE A 266 2.95 -13.99 2.03
CA ILE A 266 2.76 -12.66 2.61
C ILE A 266 1.39 -12.52 3.24
N ALA A 267 1.35 -11.95 4.44
CA ALA A 267 0.12 -11.51 5.08
C ALA A 267 0.15 -10.01 5.28
N VAL A 268 -0.98 -9.37 5.06
CA VAL A 268 -1.25 -8.02 5.56
C VAL A 268 -2.25 -8.18 6.69
N VAL A 269 -1.87 -7.64 7.85
CA VAL A 269 -2.58 -7.80 9.11
C VAL A 269 -2.99 -6.42 9.60
N THR A 270 -4.26 -6.23 9.94
CA THR A 270 -4.79 -5.01 10.55
C THR A 270 -5.68 -5.36 11.74
N ASP A 271 -5.73 -4.50 12.77
CA ASP A 271 -6.76 -4.58 13.83
C ASP A 271 -7.93 -3.60 13.59
N GLY A 272 -7.90 -2.88 12.47
CA GLY A 272 -8.92 -1.89 12.08
C GLY A 272 -9.05 -0.71 13.03
N SER A 273 -8.12 -0.50 13.98
CA SER A 273 -8.24 0.52 15.02
C SER A 273 -7.89 1.93 14.55
N ARG A 274 -7.22 2.06 13.39
CA ARG A 274 -6.87 3.35 12.81
C ARG A 274 -6.80 3.29 11.28
N ILE A 275 -7.94 3.00 10.64
CA ILE A 275 -8.03 3.09 9.19
C ILE A 275 -7.77 4.54 8.76
N LEU A 276 -6.85 4.74 7.82
CA LEU A 276 -6.31 6.04 7.43
C LEU A 276 -7.39 7.12 7.22
N GLY A 277 -7.39 8.14 8.08
CA GLY A 277 -8.33 9.27 8.04
C GLY A 277 -9.77 8.96 8.52
N LEU A 278 -10.07 7.69 8.84
CA LEU A 278 -11.42 7.22 9.19
C LEU A 278 -11.55 6.69 10.63
N GLY A 279 -10.42 6.38 11.28
CA GLY A 279 -10.39 5.97 12.69
C GLY A 279 -10.72 4.49 12.92
N ASP A 280 -11.36 4.18 14.03
CA ASP A 280 -11.65 2.81 14.46
C ASP A 280 -12.84 2.23 13.67
N LEU A 281 -12.56 1.29 12.77
CA LEU A 281 -13.57 0.54 12.02
C LEU A 281 -13.66 -0.94 12.47
N GLY A 282 -12.82 -1.38 13.42
CA GLY A 282 -12.77 -2.75 13.92
C GLY A 282 -12.69 -3.80 12.82
N ALA A 283 -13.53 -4.84 12.90
CA ALA A 283 -13.60 -5.92 11.91
C ALA A 283 -13.90 -5.43 10.47
N ASN A 284 -14.48 -4.23 10.31
CA ASN A 284 -14.70 -3.65 8.98
C ASN A 284 -13.40 -3.16 8.31
N GLY A 285 -12.25 -3.25 8.98
CA GLY A 285 -10.93 -2.92 8.43
C GLY A 285 -10.34 -3.97 7.47
N LEU A 286 -10.89 -5.19 7.39
CA LEU A 286 -10.36 -6.26 6.51
C LEU A 286 -10.10 -5.84 5.04
N PRO A 287 -10.93 -5.00 4.39
CA PRO A 287 -10.67 -4.55 3.01
C PRO A 287 -9.32 -3.89 2.81
N ILE A 288 -8.72 -3.28 3.85
CA ILE A 288 -7.37 -2.72 3.78
C ILE A 288 -6.35 -3.83 3.51
N SER A 289 -6.40 -4.91 4.29
CA SER A 289 -5.52 -6.07 4.09
C SER A 289 -5.71 -6.68 2.70
N ILE A 290 -6.94 -6.77 2.22
CA ILE A 290 -7.26 -7.29 0.87
C ILE A 290 -6.67 -6.37 -0.21
N GLY A 291 -6.95 -5.07 -0.13
CA GLY A 291 -6.50 -4.08 -1.11
C GLY A 291 -4.98 -3.98 -1.19
N LYS A 292 -4.27 -3.96 -0.06
CA LYS A 292 -2.79 -3.99 -0.04
C LYS A 292 -2.23 -5.23 -0.72
N LEU A 293 -2.82 -6.40 -0.49
CA LEU A 293 -2.39 -7.63 -1.14
C LEU A 293 -2.67 -7.62 -2.65
N ASP A 294 -3.79 -7.03 -3.08
CA ASP A 294 -4.05 -6.80 -4.50
C ASP A 294 -2.99 -5.86 -5.12
N LEU A 295 -2.52 -4.85 -4.38
CA LEU A 295 -1.41 -3.99 -4.81
C LEU A 295 -0.05 -4.71 -4.78
N TYR A 296 0.19 -5.67 -3.90
CA TYR A 296 1.37 -6.55 -3.96
C TYR A 296 1.38 -7.40 -5.24
N ILE A 297 0.23 -7.95 -5.59
CA ILE A 297 0.08 -8.77 -6.79
C ILE A 297 0.30 -7.88 -8.03
N ALA A 298 -0.34 -6.72 -8.07
CA ALA A 298 -0.24 -5.77 -9.18
C ALA A 298 1.18 -5.18 -9.31
N GLY A 299 1.71 -4.60 -8.23
CA GLY A 299 2.97 -3.87 -8.22
C GLY A 299 4.21 -4.75 -8.19
N ALA A 300 4.18 -5.87 -7.46
CA ALA A 300 5.34 -6.74 -7.28
C ALA A 300 5.21 -8.12 -7.95
N GLY A 301 4.05 -8.47 -8.53
CA GLY A 301 3.86 -9.81 -9.08
C GLY A 301 3.90 -10.91 -8.03
N ILE A 302 3.44 -10.63 -6.81
CA ILE A 302 3.22 -11.70 -5.85
C ILE A 302 2.12 -12.61 -6.40
N ARG A 303 2.28 -13.94 -6.25
CA ARG A 303 1.25 -14.89 -6.66
C ARG A 303 -0.01 -14.69 -5.81
N PRO A 304 -1.21 -14.61 -6.43
CA PRO A 304 -2.44 -14.45 -5.67
C PRO A 304 -2.73 -15.55 -4.66
N THR A 305 -2.35 -16.80 -4.96
CA THR A 305 -2.52 -17.93 -4.03
C THR A 305 -1.61 -17.87 -2.80
N SER A 306 -0.60 -17.00 -2.84
CA SER A 306 0.40 -16.83 -1.78
C SER A 306 0.06 -15.70 -0.79
N THR A 307 -1.05 -15.00 -0.96
CA THR A 307 -1.44 -13.87 -0.11
C THR A 307 -2.44 -14.29 0.99
N VAL A 308 -2.31 -13.73 2.20
CA VAL A 308 -3.18 -14.03 3.35
C VAL A 308 -3.68 -12.71 3.99
N PRO A 309 -4.89 -12.23 3.65
CA PRO A 309 -5.45 -11.05 4.31
C PRO A 309 -5.97 -11.44 5.69
N ILE A 310 -5.54 -10.72 6.74
CA ILE A 310 -5.95 -10.99 8.12
C ILE A 310 -6.48 -9.71 8.76
N CYS A 311 -7.59 -9.83 9.47
CA CYS A 311 -8.09 -8.82 10.41
C CYS A 311 -8.11 -9.39 11.84
N LEU A 312 -7.45 -8.70 12.76
CA LEU A 312 -7.44 -9.04 14.19
C LEU A 312 -8.63 -8.36 14.85
N ASP A 313 -9.66 -9.15 15.16
CA ASP A 313 -10.88 -8.63 15.77
C ASP A 313 -10.72 -8.51 17.29
N LEU A 314 -10.19 -7.35 17.69
CA LEU A 314 -10.00 -6.95 19.09
C LEU A 314 -11.17 -6.10 19.60
N GLY A 315 -12.32 -6.15 18.91
CA GLY A 315 -13.47 -5.28 19.10
C GLY A 315 -13.29 -3.87 18.51
N THR A 316 -14.31 -3.03 18.63
CA THR A 316 -14.32 -1.61 18.21
C THR A 316 -14.91 -0.70 19.30
N ASN A 317 -14.50 0.57 19.32
CA ASN A 317 -15.12 1.60 20.17
C ASN A 317 -16.10 2.51 19.40
N THR A 318 -16.34 2.23 18.12
CA THR A 318 -17.20 3.07 17.29
C THR A 318 -18.68 2.71 17.47
N GLU A 319 -19.41 3.57 18.17
CA GLU A 319 -20.82 3.37 18.54
C GLU A 319 -21.74 3.10 17.35
N LYS A 320 -21.46 3.70 16.19
CA LYS A 320 -22.22 3.44 14.95
C LYS A 320 -22.28 1.95 14.64
N TYR A 321 -21.15 1.24 14.74
CA TYR A 321 -21.05 -0.18 14.41
C TYR A 321 -21.57 -1.09 15.52
N LEU A 322 -21.37 -0.70 16.79
CA LEU A 322 -21.91 -1.43 17.94
C LEU A 322 -23.44 -1.49 17.91
N ASN A 323 -24.08 -0.41 17.46
CA ASN A 323 -25.53 -0.25 17.49
C ASN A 323 -26.20 -0.49 16.12
N ASP A 324 -25.45 -0.87 15.08
CA ASP A 324 -25.99 -1.06 13.73
C ASP A 324 -26.92 -2.29 13.68
N PRO A 325 -28.24 -2.12 13.47
CA PRO A 325 -29.21 -3.21 13.47
C PRO A 325 -29.17 -4.05 12.19
N HIS A 326 -28.53 -3.56 11.12
CA HIS A 326 -28.58 -4.14 9.77
C HIS A 326 -27.37 -5.04 9.45
N VAL A 327 -26.49 -5.29 10.42
CA VAL A 327 -25.40 -6.26 10.27
C VAL A 327 -25.97 -7.68 10.32
N THR A 328 -25.56 -8.53 9.37
CA THR A 328 -25.96 -9.96 9.33
C THR A 328 -25.55 -10.68 10.61
N SER A 329 -26.35 -11.63 11.11
CA SER A 329 -26.12 -12.26 12.42
C SER A 329 -24.74 -12.90 12.60
N ALA A 330 -24.19 -13.52 11.54
CA ALA A 330 -22.85 -14.13 11.57
C ALA A 330 -21.71 -13.09 11.62
N TYR A 331 -21.92 -11.90 11.04
CA TYR A 331 -20.94 -10.82 11.03
C TYR A 331 -21.14 -9.85 12.22
N ALA A 332 -22.36 -9.79 12.76
CA ALA A 332 -22.75 -8.93 13.88
C ALA A 332 -21.99 -9.27 15.17
N VAL A 333 -21.67 -10.54 15.41
CA VAL A 333 -20.87 -10.96 16.58
C VAL A 333 -19.49 -10.28 16.59
N ARG A 334 -18.92 -10.03 15.41
CA ARG A 334 -17.62 -9.38 15.24
C ARG A 334 -17.74 -7.86 15.39
N VAL A 335 -18.61 -7.27 14.57
CA VAL A 335 -18.77 -5.81 14.46
C VAL A 335 -19.31 -5.17 15.75
N ARG A 336 -20.13 -5.90 16.52
CA ARG A 336 -20.72 -5.41 17.78
C ARG A 336 -19.88 -5.72 19.02
N MET A 337 -18.70 -6.31 18.86
CA MET A 337 -17.78 -6.52 19.97
C MET A 337 -17.18 -5.17 20.38
N ARG A 338 -17.49 -4.71 21.59
CA ARG A 338 -16.87 -3.50 22.14
C ARG A 338 -15.41 -3.80 22.45
N ARG A 339 -14.50 -2.87 22.14
CA ARG A 339 -13.06 -2.94 22.50
C ARG A 339 -12.83 -2.73 24.02
N ARG A 340 -13.81 -3.10 24.84
CA ARG A 340 -13.88 -2.96 26.30
C ARG A 340 -14.68 -4.15 26.86
N TYR A 341 -14.11 -4.84 27.87
CA TYR A 341 -14.59 -6.08 28.51
C TYR A 341 -14.42 -7.37 27.68
N VAL A 342 -13.18 -7.88 27.62
CA VAL A 342 -13.01 -9.34 27.52
C VAL A 342 -13.12 -9.88 28.94
N VAL A 343 -14.35 -10.27 29.34
CA VAL A 343 -14.49 -11.21 30.45
C VAL A 343 -14.20 -12.57 29.84
N LEU A 344 -12.96 -13.05 29.96
CA LEU A 344 -12.71 -14.47 29.72
C LEU A 344 -13.63 -15.25 30.69
N PRO A 345 -14.32 -16.30 30.25
CA PRO A 345 -14.98 -17.22 31.16
C PRO A 345 -13.88 -17.95 31.94
N ILE A 346 -13.46 -17.39 33.08
CA ILE A 346 -12.50 -18.03 33.97
C ILE A 346 -13.28 -19.05 34.81
N LEU A 347 -12.95 -20.34 34.62
CA LEU A 347 -13.44 -21.48 35.40
C LEU A 347 -12.90 -21.55 36.84
N THR A 348 -12.24 -20.51 37.33
CA THR A 348 -11.65 -20.43 38.66
C THR A 348 -11.98 -19.09 39.31
N ALA A 349 -12.67 -19.17 40.45
CA ALA A 349 -13.14 -18.04 41.23
C ALA A 349 -11.96 -17.20 41.78
N LEU A 350 -11.55 -16.17 41.05
CA LEU A 350 -10.99 -14.89 41.52
C LEU A 350 -10.60 -14.06 40.27
N PRO A 351 -11.25 -12.92 39.97
CA PRO A 351 -10.90 -12.11 38.83
C PRO A 351 -9.61 -11.32 39.11
N LEU A 352 -8.47 -11.82 38.64
CA LEU A 352 -7.27 -11.00 38.50
C LEU A 352 -7.56 -10.00 37.36
N PHE A 353 -7.77 -8.73 37.70
CA PHE A 353 -8.11 -7.68 36.75
C PHE A 353 -6.88 -7.32 35.90
N MET A 354 -6.58 -8.10 34.87
CA MET A 354 -5.50 -7.78 33.94
C MET A 354 -5.95 -6.67 32.98
N PRO A 355 -5.20 -5.56 32.83
CA PRO A 355 -5.54 -4.49 31.90
C PRO A 355 -5.74 -5.03 30.48
N ILE A 356 -6.74 -4.54 29.75
CA ILE A 356 -7.05 -5.02 28.39
C ILE A 356 -5.85 -4.89 27.44
N THR A 357 -5.01 -3.87 27.65
CA THR A 357 -3.76 -3.67 26.91
C THR A 357 -2.81 -4.85 27.10
N CYS A 358 -2.70 -5.40 28.31
CA CYS A 358 -1.91 -6.60 28.58
C CYS A 358 -2.52 -7.82 27.89
N GLN A 359 -3.86 -7.96 27.86
CA GLN A 359 -4.51 -9.08 27.17
C GLN A 359 -4.28 -9.04 25.67
N MET A 360 -4.38 -7.84 25.06
CA MET A 360 -4.05 -7.61 23.66
C MET A 360 -2.57 -7.91 23.39
N ASP A 361 -1.68 -7.55 24.32
CA ASP A 361 -0.24 -7.79 24.18
C ASP A 361 0.11 -9.28 24.28
N GLU A 362 -0.56 -10.05 25.14
CA GLU A 362 -0.44 -11.51 25.19
C GLU A 362 -1.02 -12.16 23.92
N PHE A 363 -2.20 -11.72 23.48
CA PHE A 363 -2.81 -12.18 22.23
C PHE A 363 -1.89 -11.95 21.03
N MET A 364 -1.30 -10.74 20.91
CA MET A 364 -0.38 -10.43 19.82
C MET A 364 0.90 -11.27 19.89
N THR A 365 1.33 -11.67 21.09
CA THR A 365 2.46 -12.58 21.26
C THR A 365 2.12 -13.96 20.73
N GLU A 366 1.01 -14.53 21.19
CA GLU A 366 0.50 -15.83 20.73
C GLU A 366 0.26 -15.80 19.21
N PHE A 367 -0.31 -14.71 18.69
CA PHE A 367 -0.54 -14.54 17.25
C PHE A 367 0.75 -14.61 16.45
N MET A 368 1.79 -13.84 16.85
CA MET A 368 3.07 -13.85 16.12
C MET A 368 3.80 -15.18 16.24
N GLU A 369 3.73 -15.85 17.39
CA GLU A 369 4.25 -17.21 17.58
C GLU A 369 3.53 -18.22 16.67
N ALA A 370 2.20 -18.21 16.68
CA ALA A 370 1.38 -19.08 15.84
C ALA A 370 1.59 -18.79 14.35
N MET A 371 1.74 -17.53 13.94
CA MET A 371 2.07 -17.15 12.56
C MET A 371 3.41 -17.74 12.13
N ARG A 372 4.43 -17.70 12.99
CA ARG A 372 5.75 -18.29 12.72
C ARG A 372 5.68 -19.81 12.58
N GLU A 373 4.86 -20.48 13.37
CA GLU A 373 4.69 -21.94 13.32
C GLU A 373 3.88 -22.40 12.11
N VAL A 374 2.71 -21.78 11.88
CA VAL A 374 1.77 -22.17 10.82
C VAL A 374 2.27 -21.71 9.45
N PHE A 375 2.92 -20.54 9.38
CA PHE A 375 3.42 -19.93 8.15
C PHE A 375 4.92 -19.57 8.22
N PRO A 376 5.83 -20.55 8.31
CA PRO A 376 7.27 -20.31 8.57
C PRO A 376 7.99 -19.48 7.49
N ASN A 377 7.45 -19.44 6.27
CA ASN A 377 8.02 -18.73 5.13
C ASN A 377 7.32 -17.40 4.84
N LEU A 378 6.34 -17.00 5.66
CA LEU A 378 5.53 -15.84 5.41
C LEU A 378 6.13 -14.57 6.03
N LEU A 379 6.03 -13.47 5.29
CA LEU A 379 6.30 -12.11 5.76
C LEU A 379 5.00 -11.48 6.25
N VAL A 380 5.02 -10.89 7.45
CA VAL A 380 3.87 -10.18 8.03
C VAL A 380 4.05 -8.67 7.86
N GLN A 381 3.14 -8.03 7.14
CA GLN A 381 3.01 -6.57 7.14
C GLN A 381 1.91 -6.16 8.10
N PHE A 382 2.22 -5.28 9.05
CA PHE A 382 1.23 -4.61 9.89
C PHE A 382 0.71 -3.35 9.19
N GLU A 383 -0.60 -3.14 9.27
CA GLU A 383 -1.31 -2.02 8.63
C GLU A 383 -2.44 -1.46 9.51
N ASP A 384 -2.59 -0.13 9.52
CA ASP A 384 -3.72 0.60 10.12
C ASP A 384 -4.00 0.27 11.60
N PHE A 385 -2.93 -0.02 12.35
CA PHE A 385 -2.98 -0.11 13.81
C PHE A 385 -3.02 1.29 14.43
N SER A 386 -3.67 1.39 15.58
CA SER A 386 -3.57 2.57 16.44
C SER A 386 -2.11 2.88 16.70
N THR A 387 -1.79 4.17 16.62
CA THR A 387 -0.43 4.71 16.78
C THR A 387 0.41 3.97 17.81
N ASP A 388 -0.10 3.87 19.04
CA ASP A 388 0.67 3.37 20.16
C ASP A 388 0.96 1.87 19.98
N ASN A 389 -0.02 1.12 19.47
CA ASN A 389 0.14 -0.29 19.14
C ASN A 389 1.05 -0.51 17.93
N ALA A 390 0.97 0.33 16.90
CA ALA A 390 1.83 0.23 15.72
C ALA A 390 3.31 0.30 16.09
N PHE A 391 3.72 1.32 16.86
CA PHE A 391 5.10 1.44 17.33
C PHE A 391 5.47 0.33 18.31
N LYS A 392 4.62 0.07 19.32
CA LYS A 392 4.88 -0.96 20.34
C LYS A 392 5.08 -2.34 19.71
N TYR A 393 4.21 -2.76 18.80
CA TYR A 393 4.29 -4.09 18.18
C TYR A 393 5.43 -4.18 17.16
N LEU A 394 5.70 -3.10 16.41
CA LEU A 394 6.87 -3.07 15.55
C LEU A 394 8.15 -3.26 16.39
N ASP A 395 8.35 -2.45 17.42
CA ASP A 395 9.56 -2.52 18.27
C ASP A 395 9.70 -3.88 18.95
N ARG A 396 8.58 -4.47 19.40
CA ARG A 396 8.56 -5.78 20.06
C ARG A 396 8.91 -6.93 19.13
N PHE A 397 8.41 -6.94 17.89
CA PHE A 397 8.47 -8.12 17.02
C PHE A 397 9.52 -8.07 15.91
N ARG A 398 9.92 -6.89 15.44
CA ARG A 398 10.79 -6.70 14.26
C ARG A 398 12.13 -7.44 14.29
N ASN A 399 12.67 -7.69 15.49
CA ASN A 399 13.97 -8.34 15.65
C ASN A 399 13.88 -9.88 15.75
N GLN A 400 12.68 -10.41 15.96
CA GLN A 400 12.42 -11.82 16.23
C GLN A 400 11.61 -12.50 15.11
N TYR A 401 10.78 -11.72 14.41
CA TYR A 401 9.85 -12.19 13.39
C TYR A 401 10.11 -11.50 12.05
N LYS A 402 9.64 -12.15 10.98
CA LYS A 402 9.62 -11.60 9.62
C LYS A 402 8.46 -10.61 9.51
N CYS A 403 8.64 -9.41 10.06
CA CYS A 403 7.61 -8.39 10.00
C CYS A 403 8.15 -6.98 9.78
N PHE A 404 7.27 -6.14 9.24
CA PHE A 404 7.47 -4.69 9.15
C PHE A 404 6.10 -4.00 9.22
N ASN A 405 6.07 -2.68 9.42
CA ASN A 405 4.84 -1.90 9.44
C ASN A 405 4.90 -0.83 8.34
N ASP A 406 3.91 -0.82 7.45
CA ASP A 406 3.92 0.10 6.30
C ASP A 406 3.65 1.56 6.72
N ASP A 407 2.76 1.79 7.68
CA ASP A 407 2.43 3.13 8.17
C ASP A 407 3.64 3.86 8.79
N ILE A 408 4.55 3.10 9.40
CA ILE A 408 5.77 3.62 10.02
C ILE A 408 6.93 3.57 9.02
N GLN A 409 7.30 2.37 8.56
CA GLN A 409 8.52 2.15 7.78
C GLN A 409 8.29 2.45 6.29
N GLY A 410 7.14 2.07 5.74
CA GLY A 410 6.78 2.35 4.34
C GLY A 410 6.58 3.84 4.09
N THR A 411 5.75 4.51 4.90
CA THR A 411 5.54 5.97 4.84
C THR A 411 6.86 6.72 5.02
N GLY A 412 7.69 6.29 5.98
CA GLY A 412 9.02 6.85 6.15
C GLY A 412 9.88 6.69 4.89
N ALA A 413 9.93 5.48 4.32
CA ALA A 413 10.76 5.18 3.15
C ALA A 413 10.34 5.98 1.91
N VAL A 414 9.03 6.10 1.64
CA VAL A 414 8.56 6.88 0.50
C VAL A 414 8.86 8.37 0.70
N VAL A 415 8.58 8.94 1.88
CA VAL A 415 8.85 10.36 2.13
C VAL A 415 10.35 10.67 2.08
N LEU A 416 11.20 9.80 2.62
CA LEU A 416 12.66 9.94 2.51
C LEU A 416 13.12 9.93 1.05
N SER A 417 12.52 9.09 0.21
CA SER A 417 12.84 9.02 -1.21
C SER A 417 12.48 10.31 -1.94
N GLY A 418 11.25 10.79 -1.76
CA GLY A 418 10.82 12.05 -2.37
C GLY A 418 11.63 13.23 -1.85
N PHE A 419 11.97 13.23 -0.56
CA PHE A 419 12.78 14.28 0.04
C PHE A 419 14.22 14.28 -0.48
N LEU A 420 14.84 13.12 -0.71
CA LEU A 420 16.18 13.03 -1.32
C LEU A 420 16.23 13.76 -2.67
N ASN A 421 15.24 13.52 -3.54
CA ASN A 421 15.14 14.18 -4.84
C ASN A 421 14.75 15.66 -4.71
N ALA A 422 13.81 15.99 -3.84
CA ALA A 422 13.42 17.37 -3.58
C ALA A 422 14.58 18.24 -3.06
N ALA A 423 15.36 17.69 -2.12
CA ALA A 423 16.54 18.33 -1.57
C ALA A 423 17.57 18.62 -2.67
N ARG A 424 17.85 17.64 -3.56
CA ARG A 424 18.76 17.84 -4.71
C ARG A 424 18.30 18.98 -5.62
N ILE A 425 17.02 19.01 -5.99
CA ILE A 425 16.44 20.05 -6.85
C ILE A 425 16.53 21.43 -6.15
N SER A 426 16.17 21.50 -4.87
CA SER A 426 16.20 22.74 -4.09
C SER A 426 17.63 23.25 -3.86
N SER A 427 18.59 22.36 -3.58
CA SER A 427 20.02 22.65 -3.49
C SER A 427 20.57 23.18 -4.80
N GLN A 428 20.25 22.53 -5.93
CA GLN A 428 20.69 22.98 -7.25
C GLN A 428 20.21 24.39 -7.58
N ALA A 429 18.95 24.70 -7.25
CA ALA A 429 18.38 26.02 -7.50
C ALA A 429 18.93 27.12 -6.56
N SER A 430 19.32 26.77 -5.34
CA SER A 430 19.76 27.73 -4.32
C SER A 430 21.28 27.84 -4.16
N GLY A 431 22.06 26.90 -4.71
CA GLY A 431 23.50 26.77 -4.45
C GLY A 431 23.84 26.27 -3.04
N ARG A 432 22.83 25.87 -2.25
CA ARG A 432 23.00 25.43 -0.85
C ARG A 432 23.43 23.97 -0.77
N PRO A 433 24.42 23.60 0.07
CA PRO A 433 24.75 22.20 0.34
C PRO A 433 23.58 21.40 0.92
N LEU A 434 23.47 20.11 0.59
CA LEU A 434 22.43 19.23 1.13
C LEU A 434 22.42 19.17 2.68
N SER A 435 23.58 19.34 3.30
CA SER A 435 23.76 19.35 4.76
C SER A 435 23.11 20.57 5.45
N GLU A 436 22.79 21.63 4.71
CA GLU A 436 22.19 22.85 5.27
C GLU A 436 20.66 22.89 5.15
N HIS A 437 20.03 21.80 4.65
CA HIS A 437 18.58 21.70 4.67
C HIS A 437 18.02 21.70 6.08
N ARG A 438 16.93 22.44 6.28
CA ARG A 438 16.16 22.47 7.53
C ARG A 438 14.72 22.06 7.22
N ILE A 439 14.21 21.09 7.97
CA ILE A 439 12.91 20.47 7.72
C ILE A 439 11.94 20.89 8.83
N LEU A 440 10.85 21.55 8.46
CA LEU A 440 9.78 21.92 9.37
C LEU A 440 8.58 21.00 9.16
N PHE A 441 8.18 20.30 10.22
CA PHE A 441 6.99 19.47 10.25
C PHE A 441 5.84 20.23 10.89
N PHE A 442 4.76 20.41 10.14
CA PHE A 442 3.48 20.91 10.63
C PHE A 442 2.57 19.72 10.95
N GLY A 443 2.48 19.37 12.23
CA GLY A 443 1.83 18.16 12.70
C GLY A 443 2.82 17.22 13.37
N ALA A 444 2.88 17.25 14.70
CA ALA A 444 3.74 16.38 15.51
C ALA A 444 2.96 15.23 16.17
N GLY A 445 1.96 14.72 15.47
CA GLY A 445 1.35 13.43 15.80
C GLY A 445 2.33 12.29 15.52
N SER A 446 1.88 11.06 15.73
CA SER A 446 2.69 9.87 15.52
C SER A 446 3.24 9.68 14.12
N ALA A 447 2.41 9.95 13.10
CA ALA A 447 2.83 9.90 11.70
C ALA A 447 3.91 10.97 11.44
N GLY A 448 3.66 12.21 11.89
CA GLY A 448 4.63 13.32 11.86
C GLY A 448 5.98 12.95 12.45
N ILE A 449 5.98 12.46 13.69
CA ILE A 449 7.20 12.06 14.40
C ILE A 449 7.86 10.83 13.76
N GLY A 450 7.08 9.86 13.30
CA GLY A 450 7.61 8.67 12.61
C GLY A 450 8.36 9.03 11.34
N VAL A 451 7.75 9.85 10.48
CA VAL A 451 8.38 10.36 9.26
C VAL A 451 9.60 11.23 9.59
N ALA A 452 9.50 12.10 10.60
CA ALA A 452 10.63 12.92 11.06
C ALA A 452 11.81 12.07 11.53
N LYS A 453 11.58 10.97 12.26
CA LYS A 453 12.62 10.02 12.64
C LYS A 453 13.26 9.39 11.40
N GLN A 454 12.47 9.02 10.39
CA GLN A 454 13.02 8.45 9.17
C GLN A 454 13.89 9.45 8.40
N LEU A 455 13.50 10.74 8.35
CA LEU A 455 14.28 11.79 7.70
C LEU A 455 15.61 12.12 8.40
N LEU A 456 15.86 11.63 9.63
CA LEU A 456 17.22 11.67 10.19
C LEU A 456 18.22 10.92 9.29
N SER A 457 17.76 9.87 8.61
CA SER A 457 18.60 9.07 7.71
C SER A 457 19.20 9.92 6.59
N PHE A 458 18.46 10.91 6.07
CA PHE A 458 18.96 11.85 5.08
C PHE A 458 20.26 12.53 5.54
N PHE A 459 20.25 13.10 6.74
CA PHE A 459 21.40 13.78 7.31
C PHE A 459 22.52 12.81 7.73
N LYS A 460 22.15 11.62 8.22
CA LYS A 460 23.12 10.57 8.55
C LYS A 460 23.87 10.06 7.33
N PHE A 461 23.22 9.95 6.17
CA PHE A 461 23.88 9.62 4.90
C PHE A 461 24.88 10.68 4.46
N LEU A 462 24.69 11.93 4.89
CA LEU A 462 25.64 13.03 4.70
C LEU A 462 26.76 13.05 5.76
N GLY A 463 26.83 12.03 6.63
CA GLY A 463 27.86 11.87 7.65
C GLY A 463 27.57 12.53 9.00
N MET A 464 26.36 13.08 9.21
CA MET A 464 26.00 13.68 10.49
C MET A 464 25.72 12.61 11.56
N SER A 465 26.07 12.92 12.81
CA SER A 465 25.58 12.17 13.96
C SER A 465 24.06 12.33 14.12
N GLU A 466 23.42 11.42 14.86
CA GLU A 466 21.99 11.54 15.14
C GLU A 466 21.64 12.85 15.88
N ALA A 467 22.52 13.29 16.78
CA ALA A 467 22.34 14.54 17.54
C ALA A 467 22.38 15.77 16.62
N GLU A 468 23.26 15.79 15.61
CA GLU A 468 23.34 16.86 14.62
C GLU A 468 22.15 16.82 13.66
N ALA A 469 21.79 15.64 13.16
CA ALA A 469 20.63 15.43 12.31
C ALA A 469 19.33 15.91 12.97
N LYS A 470 19.16 15.64 14.27
CA LYS A 470 18.03 16.15 15.07
C LYS A 470 17.92 17.66 15.05
N LYS A 471 19.05 18.38 15.07
CA LYS A 471 19.04 19.86 15.05
C LYS A 471 18.50 20.43 13.75
N GLN A 472 18.51 19.67 12.65
CA GLN A 472 17.98 20.11 11.35
C GLN A 472 16.45 19.91 11.22
N ILE A 473 15.82 19.20 12.15
CA ILE A 473 14.39 18.89 12.11
C ILE A 473 13.66 19.68 13.20
N TRP A 474 12.56 20.31 12.82
CA TRP A 474 11.71 21.14 13.65
C TRP A 474 10.27 20.63 13.56
N THR A 475 9.56 20.58 14.68
CA THR A 475 8.20 20.02 14.73
C THR A 475 7.24 20.98 15.41
N VAL A 476 6.04 21.13 14.84
CA VAL A 476 4.97 22.02 15.30
C VAL A 476 3.72 21.20 15.58
N ASP A 477 3.02 21.51 16.68
CA ASP A 477 1.69 20.97 16.97
C ASP A 477 0.65 22.08 17.16
N SER A 478 -0.56 21.73 17.61
CA SER A 478 -1.66 22.68 17.81
C SER A 478 -1.37 23.80 18.81
N LYS A 479 -0.28 23.71 19.61
CA LYS A 479 0.14 24.75 20.53
C LYS A 479 1.41 25.49 20.05
N GLY A 480 1.82 25.30 18.80
CA GLY A 480 3.00 25.93 18.23
C GLY A 480 4.24 25.04 18.20
N LEU A 481 5.41 25.67 18.11
CA LEU A 481 6.71 25.00 18.06
C LEU A 481 6.93 24.12 19.31
N ILE A 482 7.51 22.92 19.11
CA ILE A 482 7.79 22.00 20.21
C ILE A 482 9.17 22.28 20.81
N THR A 483 9.15 22.74 22.05
CA THR A 483 10.33 23.05 22.88
C THR A 483 10.32 22.20 24.15
N ALA A 484 11.50 21.95 24.73
CA ALA A 484 11.66 21.04 25.87
C ALA A 484 11.07 21.57 27.19
N ASP A 485 10.88 22.89 27.30
CA ASP A 485 10.27 23.57 28.45
C ASP A 485 8.74 23.49 28.48
N ARG A 486 8.10 23.04 27.39
CA ARG A 486 6.64 22.88 27.32
C ARG A 486 6.14 21.79 28.27
N LYS A 487 5.24 22.16 29.19
CA LYS A 487 4.57 21.24 30.12
C LYS A 487 3.57 20.32 29.40
N GLY A 488 3.50 19.07 29.86
CA GLY A 488 2.52 18.07 29.37
C GLY A 488 2.82 17.53 27.97
N LEU A 489 4.08 17.56 27.54
CA LEU A 489 4.48 17.03 26.25
C LEU A 489 4.37 15.49 26.23
N GLN A 490 3.65 14.97 25.23
CA GLN A 490 3.51 13.53 25.02
C GLN A 490 4.88 12.89 24.73
N GLU A 491 5.09 11.63 25.16
CA GLU A 491 6.40 10.97 25.12
C GLU A 491 7.02 10.97 23.72
N HIS A 492 6.22 10.66 22.69
CA HIS A 492 6.70 10.62 21.30
C HIS A 492 7.20 11.98 20.79
N LYS A 493 6.73 13.11 21.34
CA LYS A 493 7.15 14.46 20.92
C LYS A 493 8.48 14.89 21.56
N LYS A 494 8.85 14.30 22.69
CA LYS A 494 10.06 14.69 23.45
C LYS A 494 11.34 14.51 22.63
N PHE A 495 11.37 13.52 21.74
CA PHE A 495 12.54 13.20 20.93
C PHE A 495 13.00 14.35 20.01
N PHE A 496 12.08 15.19 19.54
CA PHE A 496 12.35 16.36 18.69
C PHE A 496 12.13 17.70 19.40
N ALA A 497 11.94 17.68 20.72
CA ALA A 497 11.73 18.91 21.48
C ALA A 497 13.01 19.76 21.49
N ARG A 498 12.88 21.03 21.07
CA ARG A 498 14.02 21.94 20.96
C ARG A 498 14.50 22.38 22.35
N THR A 499 15.79 22.25 22.58
CA THR A 499 16.49 22.77 23.77
C THR A 499 17.26 24.05 23.46
N ASP A 500 17.38 24.41 22.19
CA ASP A 500 18.17 25.52 21.64
C ASP A 500 17.30 26.69 21.16
N TYR A 501 16.00 26.67 21.46
CA TYR A 501 15.12 27.82 21.24
C TYR A 501 15.26 28.80 22.42
N GLU A 502 15.83 29.97 22.15
CA GLU A 502 16.11 31.01 23.15
C GLU A 502 15.05 32.12 23.21
N GLY A 503 13.96 32.00 22.43
CA GLY A 503 12.94 33.05 22.39
C GLY A 503 12.15 33.15 23.69
N GLN A 504 11.89 34.38 24.13
CA GLN A 504 11.19 34.66 25.40
C GLN A 504 9.72 34.24 25.40
N GLN A 505 9.10 34.11 24.22
CA GLN A 505 7.69 33.75 24.05
C GLN A 505 7.57 32.48 23.18
N PRO A 506 6.59 31.60 23.43
CA PRO A 506 6.32 30.46 22.55
C PRO A 506 5.91 30.92 21.14
N LEU A 507 6.55 30.39 20.11
CA LEU A 507 6.13 30.62 18.72
C LEU A 507 4.91 29.74 18.40
N THR A 508 3.76 30.38 18.18
CA THR A 508 2.48 29.71 17.90
C THR A 508 2.00 29.91 16.48
N ASN A 509 2.38 31.01 15.83
CA ASN A 509 2.04 31.31 14.45
C ASN A 509 3.04 30.65 13.47
N LEU A 510 2.53 29.98 12.43
CA LEU A 510 3.37 29.25 11.48
C LEU A 510 4.31 30.14 10.67
N VAL A 511 3.88 31.35 10.28
CA VAL A 511 4.72 32.32 9.56
C VAL A 511 5.89 32.78 10.42
N ASP A 512 5.65 33.08 11.70
CA ASP A 512 6.71 33.46 12.65
C ASP A 512 7.71 32.32 12.87
N ILE A 513 7.22 31.07 12.95
CA ILE A 513 8.06 29.87 13.02
C ILE A 513 8.91 29.73 11.76
N ILE A 514 8.34 29.93 10.57
CA ILE A 514 9.08 29.88 9.30
C ILE A 514 10.15 30.97 9.24
N ASN A 515 9.84 32.20 9.66
CA ASN A 515 10.80 33.31 9.68
C ASN A 515 11.95 33.08 10.67
N HIS A 516 11.67 32.40 11.79
CA HIS A 516 12.68 32.02 12.78
C HIS A 516 13.56 30.86 12.28
N VAL A 517 12.94 29.74 11.90
CA VAL A 517 13.62 28.49 11.50
C VAL A 517 14.27 28.61 10.13
N LYS A 518 13.69 29.43 9.23
CA LYS A 518 14.02 29.55 7.81
C LYS A 518 14.13 28.17 7.15
N PRO A 519 13.08 27.32 7.23
CA PRO A 519 13.14 25.97 6.70
C PRO A 519 13.27 25.98 5.18
N THR A 520 13.92 24.95 4.64
CA THR A 520 13.97 24.69 3.19
C THR A 520 12.81 23.80 2.75
N ALA A 521 12.23 23.06 3.69
CA ALA A 521 11.12 22.16 3.44
C ALA A 521 10.06 22.25 4.53
N LEU A 522 8.79 22.25 4.11
CA LEU A 522 7.61 22.26 4.96
C LEU A 522 6.77 21.01 4.67
N LEU A 523 6.68 20.12 5.65
CA LEU A 523 5.95 18.85 5.56
C LEU A 523 4.69 18.91 6.43
N GLY A 524 3.53 18.68 5.83
CA GLY A 524 2.23 18.71 6.50
C GLY A 524 1.71 17.32 6.85
N LEU A 525 1.52 17.03 8.14
CA LEU A 525 0.98 15.79 8.69
C LEU A 525 -0.01 16.11 9.83
N SER A 526 -0.83 17.16 9.61
CA SER A 526 -1.64 17.81 10.63
C SER A 526 -3.13 17.47 10.56
N THR A 527 -3.62 16.98 9.42
CA THR A 527 -5.04 16.85 9.05
C THR A 527 -5.83 18.17 9.09
N LEU A 528 -5.12 19.31 9.03
CA LEU A 528 -5.72 20.64 8.96
C LEU A 528 -5.72 21.12 7.51
N ARG A 529 -6.91 21.09 6.91
CA ARG A 529 -7.15 21.59 5.55
C ARG A 529 -6.73 23.05 5.42
N ASN A 530 -6.02 23.37 4.33
CA ASN A 530 -5.60 24.73 3.98
C ASN A 530 -4.75 25.43 5.06
N ALA A 531 -4.00 24.66 5.85
CA ALA A 531 -3.11 25.21 6.87
C ALA A 531 -1.89 25.96 6.28
N PHE A 532 -1.43 25.60 5.08
CA PHE A 532 -0.40 26.36 4.37
C PHE A 532 -1.10 27.41 3.52
N THR A 533 -1.49 28.52 4.16
CA THR A 533 -2.10 29.67 3.50
C THR A 533 -1.12 30.37 2.56
N LYS A 534 -1.60 31.33 1.77
CA LYS A 534 -0.75 32.12 0.89
C LYS A 534 0.40 32.80 1.64
N GLU A 535 0.14 33.34 2.84
CA GLU A 535 1.16 33.99 3.66
C GLU A 535 2.26 33.01 4.12
N VAL A 536 1.87 31.75 4.40
CA VAL A 536 2.81 30.68 4.75
C VAL A 536 3.69 30.32 3.55
N VAL A 537 3.08 30.22 2.35
CA VAL A 537 3.81 29.94 1.12
C VAL A 537 4.73 31.10 0.73
N ASP A 538 4.26 32.34 0.83
CA ASP A 538 5.08 33.54 0.58
C ASP A 538 6.30 33.57 1.52
N ALA A 539 6.13 33.22 2.80
CA ALA A 539 7.24 33.12 3.76
C ALA A 539 8.26 32.02 3.37
N MET A 540 7.80 30.89 2.82
CA MET A 540 8.69 29.85 2.29
C MET A 540 9.45 30.34 1.05
N VAL A 541 8.77 31.00 0.11
CA VAL A 541 9.36 31.53 -1.13
C VAL A 541 10.39 32.62 -0.84
N ALA A 542 10.17 33.46 0.19
CA ALA A 542 11.08 34.53 0.58
C ALA A 542 12.52 34.06 0.93
N HIS A 543 12.69 32.78 1.26
CA HIS A 543 13.99 32.19 1.64
C HIS A 543 14.47 31.08 0.72
N ASN A 544 13.61 30.59 -0.17
CA ASN A 544 13.87 29.40 -0.98
C ASN A 544 13.47 29.66 -2.44
N PRO A 545 14.43 29.72 -3.38
CA PRO A 545 14.14 29.87 -4.81
C PRO A 545 13.21 28.78 -5.35
N ARG A 546 13.35 27.55 -4.84
CA ARG A 546 12.42 26.45 -5.04
C ARG A 546 12.05 25.84 -3.70
N PRO A 547 10.92 26.24 -3.09
CA PRO A 547 10.49 25.74 -1.79
C PRO A 547 9.97 24.31 -1.90
N ILE A 548 10.30 23.47 -0.92
CA ILE A 548 9.76 22.10 -0.82
C ILE A 548 8.50 22.14 0.04
N LEU A 549 7.34 21.82 -0.56
CA LEU A 549 6.04 21.78 0.12
C LEU A 549 5.43 20.40 -0.03
N PHE A 550 5.36 19.64 1.07
CA PHE A 550 4.85 18.27 1.08
C PHE A 550 3.57 18.18 1.93
N PRO A 551 2.37 18.42 1.39
CA PRO A 551 1.10 18.21 2.10
C PRO A 551 0.72 16.72 2.12
N LEU A 552 1.11 16.02 3.19
CA LEU A 552 1.02 14.56 3.29
C LEU A 552 -0.26 14.08 4.00
N SER A 553 -1.11 14.97 4.50
CA SER A 553 -2.40 14.60 5.07
C SER A 553 -3.32 13.97 4.02
N ASN A 554 -4.10 12.97 4.45
CA ASN A 554 -5.05 12.22 3.61
C ASN A 554 -6.44 12.23 4.24
N PRO A 555 -7.53 12.24 3.43
CA PRO A 555 -7.57 12.36 1.97
C PRO A 555 -7.32 13.82 1.50
N VAL A 556 -7.52 14.11 0.21
CA VAL A 556 -7.40 15.47 -0.39
C VAL A 556 -8.09 16.54 0.47
N ALA A 557 -9.28 16.25 0.99
CA ALA A 557 -10.06 17.16 1.83
C ALA A 557 -9.38 17.58 3.14
N LEU A 558 -8.28 16.93 3.53
CA LEU A 558 -7.47 17.24 4.71
C LEU A 558 -6.04 17.70 4.37
N CYS A 559 -5.67 17.82 3.08
CA CYS A 559 -4.36 18.31 2.66
C CYS A 559 -4.13 19.76 3.11
N GLU A 560 -2.91 20.06 3.54
CA GLU A 560 -2.52 21.37 4.06
C GLU A 560 -2.56 22.49 3.00
N ILE A 561 -2.44 22.14 1.71
CA ILE A 561 -2.57 23.05 0.56
C ILE A 561 -3.02 22.24 -0.65
N ASP A 562 -3.82 22.84 -1.54
CA ASP A 562 -4.14 22.24 -2.82
C ASP A 562 -3.01 22.45 -3.84
N TYR A 563 -2.90 21.52 -4.79
CA TYR A 563 -1.84 21.58 -5.80
C TYR A 563 -1.94 22.83 -6.70
N GLU A 564 -3.16 23.24 -7.07
CA GLU A 564 -3.41 24.46 -7.86
C GLU A 564 -2.87 25.71 -7.16
N ASP A 565 -3.20 25.87 -5.88
CA ASP A 565 -2.74 26.98 -5.03
C ASP A 565 -1.23 26.96 -4.86
N ALA A 566 -0.63 25.77 -4.64
CA ALA A 566 0.82 25.63 -4.51
C ALA A 566 1.56 26.07 -5.79
N ILE A 567 1.04 25.72 -6.97
CA ILE A 567 1.60 26.14 -8.26
C ILE A 567 1.41 27.65 -8.46
N GLU A 568 0.22 28.17 -8.20
CA GLU A 568 -0.11 29.58 -8.39
C GLU A 568 0.71 30.49 -7.48
N TRP A 569 0.75 30.21 -6.19
CA TRP A 569 1.39 31.08 -5.21
C TRP A 569 2.92 31.00 -5.25
N THR A 570 3.48 29.99 -5.93
CA THR A 570 4.94 29.86 -6.12
C THR A 570 5.39 30.13 -7.55
N ASP A 571 4.49 30.52 -8.46
CA ASP A 571 4.82 30.75 -9.87
C ASP A 571 5.51 29.51 -10.48
N GLY A 572 4.94 28.32 -10.22
CA GLY A 572 5.45 27.02 -10.69
C GLY A 572 6.75 26.52 -10.04
N LYS A 573 7.36 27.28 -9.11
CA LYS A 573 8.68 26.96 -8.54
C LYS A 573 8.67 25.91 -7.44
N VAL A 574 7.50 25.64 -6.85
CA VAL A 574 7.34 24.64 -5.79
C VAL A 574 7.88 23.27 -6.19
N ILE A 575 8.48 22.59 -5.22
CA ILE A 575 8.76 21.16 -5.30
C ILE A 575 7.70 20.48 -4.45
N PHE A 576 6.73 19.84 -5.12
CA PHE A 576 5.50 19.38 -4.49
C PHE A 576 5.42 17.86 -4.44
N ALA A 577 5.03 17.33 -3.28
CA ALA A 577 4.58 15.95 -3.16
C ALA A 577 3.49 15.79 -2.10
N SER A 578 2.36 15.23 -2.49
CA SER A 578 1.21 15.01 -1.59
C SER A 578 1.04 13.54 -1.19
N GLY A 579 0.31 13.30 -0.10
CA GLY A 579 -0.15 11.95 0.23
C GLY A 579 -1.27 11.47 -0.70
N SER A 580 -2.18 12.38 -1.04
CA SER A 580 -3.34 12.13 -1.90
C SER A 580 -3.08 12.50 -3.36
N PRO A 581 -3.76 11.85 -4.32
CA PRO A 581 -3.54 12.12 -5.74
C PRO A 581 -4.13 13.46 -6.19
N TYR A 582 -3.38 14.21 -6.98
CA TYR A 582 -3.84 15.40 -7.71
C TYR A 582 -3.70 15.17 -9.23
N ARG A 583 -4.45 15.94 -10.03
CA ARG A 583 -4.31 15.92 -11.49
C ARG A 583 -3.23 16.89 -11.92
N SER A 584 -2.60 16.61 -13.06
CA SER A 584 -1.68 17.55 -13.70
C SER A 584 -2.39 18.82 -14.14
N ILE A 585 -1.69 19.95 -14.06
CA ILE A 585 -2.18 21.27 -14.42
C ILE A 585 -1.39 21.75 -15.63
N THR A 586 -2.05 22.30 -16.66
CA THR A 586 -1.36 22.89 -17.82
C THR A 586 -1.58 24.41 -17.82
N ARG A 587 -0.48 25.18 -17.79
CA ARG A 587 -0.48 26.65 -17.84
C ARG A 587 0.55 27.10 -18.88
N GLU A 588 0.18 28.02 -19.76
CA GLU A 588 1.10 28.67 -20.71
C GLU A 588 1.99 27.71 -21.53
N GLN A 589 1.45 26.55 -21.92
CA GLN A 589 2.12 25.45 -22.64
C GLN A 589 3.07 24.57 -21.81
N GLU A 590 3.20 24.81 -20.51
CA GLU A 590 3.89 23.94 -19.56
C GLU A 590 2.89 23.06 -18.79
N THR A 591 3.24 21.78 -18.59
CA THR A 591 2.45 20.83 -17.81
C THR A 591 3.16 20.54 -16.50
N PHE A 592 2.51 20.86 -15.39
CA PHE A 592 2.96 20.59 -14.04
C PHE A 592 2.34 19.28 -13.56
N GLU A 593 3.20 18.29 -13.30
CA GLU A 593 2.83 16.97 -12.79
C GLU A 593 3.07 16.91 -11.27
N PRO A 594 2.05 16.58 -10.44
CA PRO A 594 2.23 16.51 -9.00
C PRO A 594 2.93 15.21 -8.59
N GLY A 595 3.92 15.29 -7.70
CA GLY A 595 4.43 14.12 -7.00
C GLY A 595 3.41 13.56 -6.02
N GLN A 596 3.34 12.23 -5.89
CA GLN A 596 2.56 11.56 -4.85
C GLN A 596 3.45 10.64 -4.01
N GLY A 597 3.57 10.92 -2.72
CA GLY A 597 4.26 10.06 -1.75
C GLY A 597 3.40 8.85 -1.36
N ASN A 598 3.11 7.98 -2.33
CA ASN A 598 2.27 6.81 -2.14
C ASN A 598 3.11 5.59 -1.70
N ASN A 599 2.75 4.96 -0.57
CA ASN A 599 3.44 3.77 -0.06
C ASN A 599 3.49 2.62 -1.07
N MET A 600 2.59 2.61 -2.07
CA MET A 600 2.62 1.65 -3.18
C MET A 600 3.98 1.59 -3.88
N TYR A 601 4.77 2.66 -3.89
CA TYR A 601 6.11 2.60 -4.46
C TYR A 601 7.06 1.66 -3.70
N VAL A 602 6.91 1.51 -2.38
CA VAL A 602 7.91 0.87 -1.54
C VAL A 602 7.51 -0.52 -1.04
N PHE A 603 6.30 -0.69 -0.50
CA PHE A 603 5.94 -1.96 0.14
C PHE A 603 5.99 -3.17 -0.82
N PRO A 604 5.57 -3.06 -2.11
CA PRO A 604 5.63 -4.21 -3.01
C PRO A 604 7.07 -4.70 -3.20
N GLY A 605 8.01 -3.77 -3.43
CA GLY A 605 9.43 -4.06 -3.58
C GLY A 605 10.08 -4.58 -2.29
N ILE A 606 9.74 -4.01 -1.13
CA ILE A 606 10.21 -4.48 0.19
C ILE A 606 9.77 -5.92 0.42
N GLY A 607 8.48 -6.23 0.20
CA GLY A 607 7.97 -7.58 0.35
C GLY A 607 8.62 -8.54 -0.64
N LEU A 608 8.68 -8.20 -1.93
CA LEU A 608 9.30 -9.05 -2.95
C LEU A 608 10.78 -9.36 -2.64
N GLY A 609 11.57 -8.33 -2.31
CA GLY A 609 12.99 -8.49 -1.97
C GLY A 609 13.20 -9.33 -0.71
N SER A 610 12.36 -9.13 0.32
CA SER A 610 12.40 -9.92 1.55
C SER A 610 12.06 -11.40 1.31
N LEU A 611 11.10 -11.67 0.43
CA LEU A 611 10.70 -13.03 0.08
C LEU A 611 11.74 -13.76 -0.76
N LEU A 612 12.29 -13.10 -1.78
CA LEU A 612 13.29 -13.70 -2.68
C LEU A 612 14.64 -13.94 -1.98
N SER A 613 15.06 -13.02 -1.10
CA SER A 613 16.24 -13.23 -0.23
C SER A 613 15.99 -14.24 0.90
N LYS A 614 14.74 -14.67 1.11
CA LYS A 614 14.32 -15.46 2.27
C LYS A 614 14.79 -14.83 3.58
N ALA A 615 14.64 -13.51 3.71
CA ALA A 615 15.12 -12.76 4.85
C ALA A 615 14.57 -13.32 6.17
N SER A 616 15.42 -13.46 7.19
CA SER A 616 15.03 -13.90 8.53
C SER A 616 14.27 -12.81 9.30
N ARG A 617 14.52 -11.54 8.96
CA ARG A 617 13.84 -10.33 9.47
C ARG A 617 14.03 -9.16 8.48
N VAL A 618 13.19 -8.13 8.60
CA VAL A 618 13.33 -6.88 7.83
C VAL A 618 14.09 -5.86 8.68
N THR A 619 15.28 -5.45 8.24
CA THR A 619 16.14 -4.49 8.97
C THR A 619 15.85 -3.05 8.58
N ASP A 620 16.25 -2.08 9.42
CA ASP A 620 16.20 -0.65 9.05
C ASP A 620 16.99 -0.36 7.77
N THR A 621 18.16 -0.99 7.62
CA THR A 621 18.99 -0.85 6.41
C THR A 621 18.28 -1.34 5.15
N MET A 622 17.44 -2.38 5.22
CA MET A 622 16.62 -2.81 4.07
C MET A 622 15.59 -1.74 3.69
N ILE A 623 14.94 -1.09 4.67
CA ILE A 623 13.98 0.00 4.44
C ILE A 623 14.67 1.25 3.88
N GLU A 624 15.83 1.60 4.43
CA GLU A 624 16.67 2.71 3.95
C GLU A 624 17.12 2.49 2.50
N GLN A 625 17.61 1.29 2.16
CA GLN A 625 18.02 0.98 0.79
C GLN A 625 16.82 0.92 -0.18
N ALA A 626 15.63 0.51 0.27
CA ALA A 626 14.42 0.63 -0.53
C ALA A 626 14.09 2.09 -0.88
N SER A 627 14.26 3.01 0.07
CA SER A 627 14.08 4.45 -0.14
C SER A 627 15.09 5.02 -1.14
N ILE A 628 16.38 4.67 -1.00
CA ILE A 628 17.44 5.11 -1.91
C ILE A 628 17.19 4.58 -3.33
N ALA A 629 16.80 3.31 -3.45
CA ALA A 629 16.48 2.70 -4.74
C ALA A 629 15.30 3.39 -5.43
N LEU A 630 14.24 3.74 -4.68
CA LEU A 630 13.14 4.52 -5.23
C LEU A 630 13.60 5.91 -5.70
N ALA A 631 14.42 6.59 -4.91
CA ALA A 631 14.93 7.93 -5.25
C ALA A 631 15.77 7.90 -6.53
N GLY A 632 16.53 6.82 -6.74
CA GLY A 632 17.34 6.59 -7.94
C GLY A 632 16.61 5.93 -9.12
N SER A 633 15.28 5.77 -9.06
CA SER A 633 14.49 5.13 -10.13
C SER A 633 13.85 6.10 -11.13
N LEU A 634 14.13 7.40 -11.01
CA LEU A 634 13.66 8.44 -11.94
C LEU A 634 14.33 8.27 -13.31
N GLU A 635 13.55 8.42 -14.38
CA GLU A 635 14.05 8.47 -15.76
C GLU A 635 14.42 9.91 -16.18
N LYS A 636 15.13 10.05 -17.30
CA LYS A 636 15.67 11.34 -17.76
C LYS A 636 14.58 12.38 -18.00
N ASP A 637 13.44 11.97 -18.55
CA ASP A 637 12.30 12.85 -18.80
C ASP A 637 11.57 13.23 -17.50
N GLU A 638 11.48 12.30 -16.54
CA GLU A 638 10.92 12.58 -15.21
C GLU A 638 11.80 13.55 -14.42
N HIS A 639 13.13 13.41 -14.52
CA HIS A 639 14.09 14.39 -14.00
C HIS A 639 13.92 15.75 -14.67
N ALA A 640 13.77 15.79 -16.00
CA ALA A 640 13.56 17.03 -16.74
C ALA A 640 12.23 17.72 -16.36
N ALA A 641 11.19 16.96 -16.05
CA ALA A 641 9.91 17.44 -15.54
C ALA A 641 9.95 17.87 -14.06
N GLY A 642 11.11 17.73 -13.38
CA GLY A 642 11.27 18.11 -11.98
C GLY A 642 10.51 17.21 -10.99
N LEU A 643 10.21 15.97 -11.39
CA LEU A 643 9.53 15.00 -10.53
C LEU A 643 10.42 14.53 -9.39
N VAL A 644 9.81 14.31 -8.23
CA VAL A 644 10.50 13.75 -7.05
C VAL A 644 10.24 12.25 -6.86
N TYR A 645 9.25 11.71 -7.56
CA TYR A 645 8.93 10.30 -7.65
C TYR A 645 8.81 9.88 -9.12
N PRO A 646 9.16 8.62 -9.45
CA PRO A 646 8.89 8.08 -10.79
C PRO A 646 7.39 7.99 -11.08
N ARG A 647 6.99 7.88 -12.34
CA ARG A 647 5.58 7.66 -12.70
C ARG A 647 5.10 6.25 -12.30
N LEU A 648 3.84 6.17 -11.84
CA LEU A 648 3.24 4.93 -11.29
C LEU A 648 3.07 3.81 -12.32
N ASP A 649 3.07 4.12 -13.61
CA ASP A 649 2.99 3.13 -14.66
C ASP A 649 4.18 2.16 -14.68
N ARG A 650 5.34 2.61 -14.21
CA ARG A 650 6.56 1.80 -14.10
C ARG A 650 6.63 1.00 -12.80
N ILE A 651 5.54 0.87 -12.04
CA ILE A 651 5.54 0.30 -10.67
C ILE A 651 6.19 -1.07 -10.55
N ARG A 652 6.07 -1.93 -11.57
CA ARG A 652 6.70 -3.27 -11.56
C ARG A 652 8.21 -3.19 -11.73
N ASP A 653 8.70 -2.30 -12.58
CA ASP A 653 10.14 -2.06 -12.73
C ASP A 653 10.73 -1.44 -11.45
N ILE A 654 10.04 -0.44 -10.89
CA ILE A 654 10.40 0.19 -9.62
C ILE A 654 10.44 -0.85 -8.49
N SER A 655 9.42 -1.69 -8.38
CA SER A 655 9.36 -2.76 -7.37
C SER A 655 10.51 -3.77 -7.53
N ALA A 656 10.91 -4.10 -8.75
CA ALA A 656 12.05 -4.99 -9.02
C ALA A 656 13.39 -4.35 -8.62
N ARG A 657 13.58 -3.06 -8.89
CA ARG A 657 14.78 -2.30 -8.46
C ARG A 657 14.87 -2.19 -6.95
N ILE A 658 13.75 -1.90 -6.28
CA ILE A 658 13.68 -1.88 -4.82
C ILE A 658 13.95 -3.28 -4.25
N ALA A 659 13.36 -4.33 -4.82
CA ALA A 659 13.60 -5.70 -4.39
C ALA A 659 15.08 -6.08 -4.50
N LEU A 660 15.78 -5.66 -5.56
CA LEU A 660 17.22 -5.84 -5.70
C LEU A 660 17.98 -5.18 -4.56
N ALA A 661 17.72 -3.90 -4.28
CA ALA A 661 18.38 -3.16 -3.21
C ALA A 661 18.11 -3.80 -1.83
N VAL A 662 16.88 -4.26 -1.60
CA VAL A 662 16.47 -4.96 -0.37
C VAL A 662 17.21 -6.30 -0.23
N ILE A 663 17.37 -7.08 -1.32
CA ILE A 663 18.14 -8.33 -1.31
C ILE A 663 19.60 -8.06 -0.97
N ARG A 664 20.22 -7.03 -1.57
CA ARG A 664 21.61 -6.64 -1.26
C ARG A 664 21.76 -6.17 0.18
N ALA A 665 20.82 -5.38 0.69
CA ALA A 665 20.81 -4.97 2.08
C ALA A 665 20.67 -6.16 3.04
N ALA A 666 19.83 -7.15 2.71
CA ALA A 666 19.68 -8.37 3.50
C ALA A 666 20.96 -9.21 3.52
N GLN A 667 21.66 -9.31 2.39
CA GLN A 667 22.95 -10.00 2.27
C GLN A 667 24.03 -9.30 3.12
N ASN A 668 24.14 -7.98 3.00
CA ASN A 668 25.10 -7.18 3.77
C ASN A 668 24.84 -7.25 5.29
N ALA A 669 23.57 -7.39 5.69
CA ALA A 669 23.18 -7.54 7.08
C ALA A 669 23.21 -9.00 7.58
N TYR A 670 23.61 -9.96 6.73
CA TYR A 670 23.64 -11.40 7.04
C TYR A 670 22.29 -11.95 7.53
N VAL A 671 21.18 -11.41 7.02
CA VAL A 671 19.82 -11.87 7.32
C VAL A 671 19.19 -12.63 6.14
N ASP A 672 19.87 -12.73 5.00
CA ASP A 672 19.42 -13.51 3.86
C ASP A 672 19.60 -15.03 4.07
N ASN A 673 18.67 -15.83 3.55
CA ASN A 673 18.76 -17.29 3.53
C ASN A 673 18.66 -17.86 2.10
N ALA A 674 19.17 -17.10 1.13
CA ALA A 674 19.18 -17.46 -0.29
C ALA A 674 20.62 -17.41 -0.85
N PRO A 675 21.49 -18.37 -0.47
CA PRO A 675 22.91 -18.32 -0.83
C PRO A 675 23.17 -18.30 -2.34
N ALA A 676 22.26 -18.88 -3.15
CA ALA A 676 22.32 -18.84 -4.61
C ALA A 676 22.31 -17.42 -5.19
N LEU A 677 21.80 -16.41 -4.45
CA LEU A 677 21.72 -15.02 -4.89
C LEU A 677 22.92 -14.17 -4.47
N ARG A 678 23.87 -14.69 -3.69
CA ARG A 678 24.97 -13.90 -3.10
C ARG A 678 26.05 -13.51 -4.11
N HIS A 679 26.29 -14.34 -5.11
CA HIS A 679 27.41 -14.18 -6.05
C HIS A 679 26.97 -13.87 -7.49
N VAL A 680 25.69 -13.55 -7.70
CA VAL A 680 25.19 -13.09 -9.01
C VAL A 680 25.40 -11.59 -9.15
N THR A 681 25.61 -11.11 -10.38
CA THR A 681 25.67 -9.67 -10.68
C THR A 681 24.30 -9.02 -10.47
N ASP A 682 24.26 -7.69 -10.31
CA ASP A 682 23.01 -6.96 -10.15
C ASP A 682 22.11 -7.07 -11.39
N ASN A 683 22.67 -7.08 -12.60
CA ASN A 683 21.90 -7.28 -13.83
C ASN A 683 21.24 -8.67 -13.86
N THR A 684 21.99 -9.71 -13.51
CA THR A 684 21.46 -11.08 -13.43
C THR A 684 20.41 -11.20 -12.33
N LEU A 685 20.65 -10.57 -11.17
CA LEU A 685 19.70 -10.57 -10.06
C LEU A 685 18.41 -9.85 -10.43
N LEU A 686 18.48 -8.70 -11.09
CA LEU A 686 17.31 -7.95 -11.55
C LEU A 686 16.49 -8.75 -12.56
N ALA A 687 17.15 -9.41 -13.52
CA ALA A 687 16.49 -10.29 -14.48
C ALA A 687 15.78 -11.46 -13.78
N TYR A 688 16.45 -12.11 -12.83
CA TYR A 688 15.86 -13.16 -12.00
C TYR A 688 14.65 -12.66 -11.22
N ILE A 689 14.74 -11.49 -10.56
CA ILE A 689 13.62 -10.90 -9.82
C ILE A 689 12.42 -10.72 -10.75
N LYS A 690 12.62 -10.13 -11.93
CA LYS A 690 11.57 -9.91 -12.93
C LYS A 690 10.94 -11.23 -13.40
N GLU A 691 11.74 -12.27 -13.61
CA GLU A 691 11.25 -13.61 -13.96
C GLU A 691 10.38 -14.23 -12.85
N GLN A 692 10.67 -13.94 -11.57
CA GLN A 692 9.87 -14.42 -10.45
C GLN A 692 8.54 -13.67 -10.26
N MET A 693 8.35 -12.52 -10.92
CA MET A 693 7.11 -11.75 -10.82
C MET A 693 5.99 -12.46 -11.60
N TRP A 694 4.92 -12.84 -10.89
CA TRP A 694 3.76 -13.51 -11.47
C TRP A 694 3.01 -12.62 -12.45
N ASN A 695 2.57 -13.19 -13.58
CA ASN A 695 1.69 -12.54 -14.54
C ASN A 695 0.37 -13.31 -14.67
N PRO A 696 -0.76 -12.61 -14.89
CA PRO A 696 -2.02 -13.27 -15.17
C PRO A 696 -1.91 -14.10 -16.47
N PRO A 697 -2.49 -15.31 -16.52
CA PRO A 697 -2.42 -16.14 -17.72
C PRO A 697 -3.17 -15.49 -18.90
N GLU A 698 -2.55 -15.49 -20.08
CA GLU A 698 -3.09 -14.82 -21.29
C GLU A 698 -4.46 -15.33 -21.73
N ASN A 699 -4.77 -16.61 -21.46
CA ASN A 699 -5.97 -17.31 -21.94
C ASN A 699 -7.09 -17.48 -20.89
N GLY A 700 -7.06 -16.75 -19.77
CA GLY A 700 -8.00 -16.98 -18.67
C GLY A 700 -7.69 -18.28 -17.90
N PRO A 701 -8.55 -18.72 -16.97
CA PRO A 701 -8.25 -19.88 -16.11
C PRO A 701 -8.04 -21.14 -16.96
N ALA A 702 -6.87 -21.78 -16.78
CA ALA A 702 -6.40 -22.94 -17.54
C ALA A 702 -7.18 -24.26 -17.29
N SER A 703 -8.45 -24.22 -16.92
CA SER A 703 -9.19 -25.39 -16.41
C SER A 703 -10.38 -25.86 -17.25
N LEU A 704 -10.43 -25.63 -18.57
CA LEU A 704 -11.46 -26.21 -19.44
C LEU A 704 -11.01 -26.66 -20.84
N LEU A 705 -9.70 -26.74 -21.12
CA LEU A 705 -9.19 -27.21 -22.41
C LEU A 705 -8.04 -28.21 -22.24
N SER A 706 -8.31 -29.32 -21.57
CA SER A 706 -7.47 -30.52 -21.67
C SER A 706 -8.35 -31.77 -21.65
N THR A 707 -9.22 -31.89 -22.65
CA THR A 707 -9.55 -33.22 -23.17
C THR A 707 -8.86 -33.35 -24.51
N GLU A 708 -7.65 -33.90 -24.48
CA GLU A 708 -7.07 -34.53 -25.67
C GLU A 708 -8.06 -35.59 -26.15
N LEU A 709 -8.82 -35.26 -27.19
CA LEU A 709 -9.48 -36.26 -28.01
C LEU A 709 -8.38 -36.85 -28.89
N ASP A 710 -7.77 -37.91 -28.36
CA ASP A 710 -6.98 -38.87 -29.12
C ASP A 710 -7.86 -39.45 -30.23
N THR A 711 -7.82 -38.84 -31.41
CA THR A 711 -8.36 -39.41 -32.64
C THR A 711 -7.32 -39.26 -33.73
N LYS A 712 -6.63 -40.37 -33.98
CA LYS A 712 -5.74 -40.57 -35.14
C LYS A 712 -6.38 -40.02 -36.41
N PRO A 713 -5.65 -39.25 -37.24
CA PRO A 713 -6.16 -38.82 -38.53
C PRO A 713 -6.20 -40.01 -39.49
N LYS A 714 -7.38 -40.30 -40.07
CA LYS A 714 -7.50 -41.07 -41.32
C LYS A 714 -7.34 -40.10 -42.51
N PRO A 715 -6.76 -40.56 -43.63
CA PRO A 715 -6.15 -39.69 -44.63
C PRO A 715 -7.19 -38.94 -45.47
N PRO A 716 -6.85 -37.76 -46.03
CA PRO A 716 -7.74 -37.05 -46.93
C PRO A 716 -7.72 -37.72 -48.31
N TYR A 717 -8.91 -37.95 -48.87
CA TYR A 717 -9.04 -38.17 -50.31
C TYR A 717 -8.83 -36.85 -51.04
N LEU A 718 -7.93 -36.94 -52.01
CA LEU A 718 -7.47 -35.94 -52.96
C LEU A 718 -8.60 -35.30 -53.78
N LEU A 719 -8.53 -33.96 -53.89
CA LEU A 719 -8.64 -33.25 -55.17
C LEU A 719 -7.55 -32.15 -55.16
N GLU A 720 -6.56 -32.31 -56.04
CA GLU A 720 -5.48 -31.35 -56.34
C GLU A 720 -5.90 -30.35 -57.46
N PRO A 721 -5.01 -29.49 -58.02
CA PRO A 721 -4.33 -28.34 -57.41
C PRO A 721 -4.38 -27.08 -58.32
N GLU A 722 -4.18 -25.88 -57.77
CA GLU A 722 -3.54 -24.79 -58.53
C GLU A 722 -2.57 -24.01 -57.61
N ALA A 723 -1.27 -24.11 -57.93
CA ALA A 723 -0.19 -23.25 -57.45
C ALA A 723 -0.19 -21.94 -58.27
N GLU A 724 0.23 -20.77 -57.79
CA GLU A 724 1.62 -20.39 -57.51
C GLU A 724 1.70 -19.01 -56.82
N VAL A 725 2.81 -18.75 -56.14
CA VAL A 725 3.16 -17.47 -55.49
C VAL A 725 4.14 -16.66 -56.36
N SER A 726 4.07 -15.31 -56.34
CA SER A 726 5.27 -14.46 -56.27
C SER A 726 5.01 -13.03 -55.77
N GLY A 727 5.74 -12.62 -54.72
CA GLY A 727 5.68 -11.32 -54.05
C GLY A 727 6.54 -10.19 -54.63
N HIS A 728 6.84 -10.14 -55.93
CA HIS A 728 7.75 -9.11 -56.50
C HIS A 728 7.06 -7.89 -57.15
N ILE A 729 5.78 -7.99 -57.51
CA ILE A 729 5.11 -6.95 -58.33
C ILE A 729 4.58 -5.79 -57.47
N ILE A 730 4.05 -6.06 -56.27
CA ILE A 730 3.47 -5.02 -55.40
C ILE A 730 4.58 -4.14 -54.79
N PHE A 731 5.72 -4.75 -54.44
CA PHE A 731 6.94 -4.05 -54.03
C PHE A 731 7.46 -3.11 -55.13
N SER A 732 7.34 -3.51 -56.41
CA SER A 732 7.79 -2.69 -57.55
C SER A 732 6.91 -1.46 -57.78
N LEU A 733 5.59 -1.57 -57.59
CA LEU A 733 4.64 -0.46 -57.76
C LEU A 733 4.78 0.61 -56.65
N PHE A 734 5.09 0.21 -55.42
CA PHE A 734 5.31 1.15 -54.32
C PHE A 734 6.63 1.93 -54.47
N CYS A 735 7.70 1.28 -54.94
CA CYS A 735 8.95 1.97 -55.26
C CYS A 735 8.80 2.97 -56.42
N LEU A 736 7.96 2.68 -57.41
CA LEU A 736 7.64 3.61 -58.50
C LEU A 736 6.93 4.88 -58.00
N TYR A 737 6.06 4.76 -57.00
CA TYR A 737 5.37 5.88 -56.36
C TYR A 737 6.35 6.82 -55.63
N LEU A 738 7.27 6.27 -54.83
CA LEU A 738 8.30 7.06 -54.15
C LEU A 738 9.27 7.74 -55.14
N TYR A 739 9.58 7.08 -56.26
CA TYR A 739 10.44 7.65 -57.31
C TYR A 739 9.78 8.84 -58.02
N LEU A 740 8.48 8.75 -58.35
CA LEU A 740 7.71 9.85 -58.94
C LEU A 740 7.58 11.05 -57.99
N ALA A 741 7.30 10.81 -56.70
CA ALA A 741 7.22 11.85 -55.68
C ALA A 741 8.55 12.61 -55.50
N ALA A 742 9.67 11.90 -55.57
CA ALA A 742 11.02 12.48 -55.50
C ALA A 742 11.38 13.28 -56.77
N ARG A 743 11.03 12.78 -57.96
CA ARG A 743 11.26 13.47 -59.25
C ARG A 743 10.51 14.79 -59.35
N ILE A 744 9.25 14.83 -58.90
CA ILE A 744 8.44 16.04 -58.90
C ILE A 744 9.04 17.07 -57.94
N SER A 745 9.42 16.64 -56.73
CA SER A 745 10.09 17.49 -55.74
C SER A 745 11.41 18.08 -56.26
N LEU A 746 12.22 17.28 -56.96
CA LEU A 746 13.48 17.74 -57.57
C LEU A 746 13.27 18.68 -58.78
N HIS A 747 12.17 18.50 -59.52
CA HIS A 747 11.83 19.36 -60.66
C HIS A 747 11.45 20.77 -60.18
N TYR A 748 10.72 20.87 -59.08
CA TYR A 748 10.41 22.16 -58.43
C TYR A 748 11.64 22.84 -57.81
N LEU A 749 12.62 22.07 -57.33
CA LEU A 749 13.90 22.60 -56.84
C LEU A 749 14.83 23.11 -57.97
N ARG A 750 14.72 22.56 -59.19
CA ARG A 750 15.54 22.97 -60.34
C ARG A 750 14.93 24.07 -61.21
N ALA A 751 13.64 24.35 -61.08
CA ALA A 751 12.94 25.32 -61.93
C ALA A 751 13.21 26.79 -61.59
N GLY A 752 13.99 27.11 -60.53
CA GLY A 752 14.47 28.46 -60.27
C GLY A 752 13.37 29.54 -60.14
N THR A 753 12.12 29.15 -59.86
CA THR A 753 10.99 30.07 -59.74
C THR A 753 10.84 30.59 -58.32
N SER A 754 11.40 31.79 -58.12
CA SER A 754 11.06 32.84 -57.16
C SER A 754 9.84 32.61 -56.24
N THR A 755 10.10 32.47 -54.93
CA THR A 755 9.53 33.21 -53.78
C THR A 755 8.03 33.56 -53.67
N ARG A 756 7.08 32.91 -54.36
CA ARG A 756 5.63 33.20 -54.13
C ARG A 756 4.64 32.03 -54.06
N ILE A 757 5.08 30.78 -53.94
CA ILE A 757 4.17 29.61 -53.84
C ILE A 757 4.21 28.92 -52.45
N TYR A 758 5.22 29.22 -51.63
CA TYR A 758 5.35 28.63 -50.29
C TYR A 758 4.31 29.15 -49.28
N ASP A 759 3.74 30.34 -49.51
CA ASP A 759 2.73 30.95 -48.61
C ASP A 759 1.26 30.60 -48.94
N SER A 760 0.97 30.00 -50.10
CA SER A 760 -0.40 29.57 -50.43
C SER A 760 -0.72 28.14 -49.96
N PHE A 761 0.30 27.32 -49.69
CA PHE A 761 0.13 25.95 -49.22
C PHE A 761 -0.14 25.87 -47.71
N HIS A 762 0.21 26.92 -46.96
CA HIS A 762 0.07 26.99 -45.51
C HIS A 762 -1.21 27.71 -45.00
N ARG A 763 -2.12 28.17 -45.88
CA ARG A 763 -3.31 28.96 -45.46
C ARG A 763 -4.69 28.50 -45.93
N SER A 764 -4.86 27.46 -46.74
CA SER A 764 -6.21 27.01 -47.13
C SER A 764 -6.73 25.84 -46.29
N ARG A 765 -7.68 26.14 -45.41
CA ARG A 765 -8.51 25.21 -44.62
C ARG A 765 -9.49 24.41 -45.50
N CYS A 766 -8.99 23.52 -46.36
CA CYS A 766 -9.82 22.53 -47.06
C CYS A 766 -8.97 21.29 -47.41
N PHE A 767 -8.75 20.37 -46.48
CA PHE A 767 -8.80 18.91 -46.74
C PHE A 767 -8.84 18.13 -45.40
N SER A 768 -9.50 18.74 -44.42
CA SER A 768 -9.98 18.05 -43.22
C SER A 768 -11.49 17.96 -43.31
N PHE A 769 -11.98 16.76 -43.02
CA PHE A 769 -13.34 16.37 -42.67
C PHE A 769 -14.36 16.09 -43.79
N LEU A 770 -14.94 14.89 -43.63
CA LEU A 770 -16.13 14.32 -44.27
C LEU A 770 -15.89 13.46 -45.53
N PHE A 771 -15.72 12.15 -45.27
CA PHE A 771 -16.72 11.15 -45.67
C PHE A 771 -18.08 11.78 -46.01
N PRO A 772 -18.81 11.34 -47.05
CA PRO A 772 -19.92 10.48 -46.65
C PRO A 772 -20.31 9.38 -47.65
N LEU A 773 -20.81 8.31 -47.05
CA LEU A 773 -21.89 7.41 -47.46
C LEU A 773 -22.17 7.24 -48.97
N PHE A 774 -22.07 5.97 -49.38
CA PHE A 774 -23.03 5.27 -50.23
C PHE A 774 -23.68 6.10 -51.34
N LEU A 775 -23.24 5.93 -52.59
CA LEU A 775 -24.15 5.88 -53.74
C LEU A 775 -23.45 5.15 -54.91
N PHE A 776 -23.63 3.83 -54.96
CA PHE A 776 -24.25 3.25 -56.15
C PHE A 776 -25.68 2.90 -55.72
N ARG A 777 -26.68 3.63 -56.24
CA ARG A 777 -28.05 3.13 -56.33
C ARG A 777 -28.33 2.87 -57.79
N SER A 778 -28.75 1.63 -58.04
CA SER A 778 -29.57 1.11 -59.14
C SER A 778 -29.32 1.59 -60.57
N SER A 779 -29.28 0.59 -61.45
CA SER A 779 -29.85 0.63 -62.79
C SER A 779 -31.04 1.59 -62.98
N SER A 780 -31.16 2.02 -64.25
CA SER A 780 -32.34 2.52 -64.98
C SER A 780 -32.77 3.99 -64.79
N SER A 781 -32.38 4.80 -65.78
CA SER A 781 -33.22 5.62 -66.67
C SER A 781 -34.37 6.50 -66.10
N ASP A 782 -34.29 7.77 -66.52
CA ASP A 782 -35.35 8.73 -66.85
C ASP A 782 -35.95 9.68 -65.79
N ILE A 783 -35.82 10.96 -66.16
CA ILE A 783 -36.49 12.22 -65.75
C ILE A 783 -35.97 12.93 -64.49
#